data_AF-A0A3B1AD38-F1
#
_entry.id   AF-A0A3B1AD38-F1
#
_cell.length_a   1.000
_cell.length_b   1.000
_cell.length_c   1.000
_cell.angle_alpha   90.00
_cell.angle_beta   90.00
_cell.angle_gamma   90.00
#
_symmetry.space_group_name_H-M   'P 1'
#
loop_
_entity.id
_entity.type
_entity.pdbx_description
1 polymer ?
#
loop_
_entity_poly.entity_id
_entity_poly.type
_entity_poly.pdbx_seq_one_letter_code
_entity_poly.pdbx_strand_id
1 'polypeptide(L)'
;DSFLKADSDRRAPVLEQITGTEIYSQISIRVHEMRSEERKKLDTLLAELDGMQLLSEEDEKQLSASLTQKRGQETELNQQILKANQALAWLDGIAGLEQDLLSVEAQQRDWLSRQETFQPAREKLQQATQALELAGEHAELRALRREQTTEHQKQVEYLALLPTQEAVVKRDEDVVKLATQTLEQNKLEQKEARPIIRKARELDLKLQEKDAPVKAARDAISEQDKSLAVLHANHDNDCVVLANKNKAFDDVLKHLDETCVDEGLVEHLAGIRHRFGVLKNIHNQQSSKVDKLKTTEVLVVETNRAWNEHVKNAEAQQRELDVIQSLLGQKQLELTNTLEDKALSDWRTSLAALKEKKPLLEKVSEAHQTLVDSRDRFDKLGNRHDELTAESVKLAGQHQIQVEKHAALEKEVSLLETQLTLLKTIQSFDEARHQLQDGEDCPLCGSREHPFAEGNIPLADETIATLRTARADREAANDIVADLKIKQAGIDKDREQVVAQKQECSDRIAASESLIKKNGVLLSIDVSDPALAEVLSSLQQVTEDDLDRSEKIVLAAEVLEKDITAQRELFDKTKEAVSVSARETQSATHQRDTAQQALERLRAEAGALDAQFHTAQDDVQQEIFVYGIETLSSDRLDQIQIELTARREQWLARSKEKLELEQAVSALVIQTDYQDEQIKKSVAEMTTLQDQLGKLQSEQDGLNRERHDLFGDKNPDEEESRLSVILEVAEKNLNAAHQALNTAIQEHGKLKHSIENLEKSLAARTTQLQEREGTFLTRLGVSGFVDEARYVAACL
;
A
#
# COMPACT_ATOMS: atom_id res chain seq x y z
N ASP A 1 99.64 70.51 13.79
CA ASP A 1 100.75 71.50 13.82
C ASP A 1 101.35 71.89 12.46
N SER A 2 101.31 71.05 11.41
CA SER A 2 101.97 71.40 10.13
C SER A 2 101.36 72.60 9.36
N PHE A 3 100.09 72.95 9.60
CA PHE A 3 99.39 74.01 8.83
C PHE A 3 99.94 75.42 9.09
N LEU A 4 100.26 75.75 10.36
CA LEU A 4 100.67 77.10 10.77
C LEU A 4 102.10 77.51 10.35
N LYS A 5 102.84 76.62 9.65
CA LYS A 5 104.21 76.87 9.17
C LYS A 5 104.35 76.87 7.64
N ALA A 6 103.24 76.82 6.90
CA ALA A 6 103.27 76.96 5.44
C ALA A 6 103.37 78.43 5.01
N ASP A 7 104.05 78.69 3.91
CA ASP A 7 104.24 80.04 3.34
C ASP A 7 103.05 80.49 2.47
N SER A 8 102.98 81.78 2.12
CA SER A 8 101.81 82.40 1.44
C SER A 8 101.32 81.61 0.22
N ASP A 9 102.22 81.29 -0.71
CA ASP A 9 101.90 80.61 -1.97
C ASP A 9 101.52 79.12 -1.78
N ARG A 10 101.72 78.58 -0.56
CA ARG A 10 101.22 77.26 -0.15
C ARG A 10 99.97 77.33 0.73
N ARG A 11 99.55 78.53 1.16
CA ARG A 11 98.23 78.76 1.78
C ARG A 11 97.16 79.06 0.74
N ALA A 12 97.47 79.86 -0.28
CA ALA A 12 96.46 80.27 -1.27
C ALA A 12 95.74 79.08 -1.94
N PRO A 13 96.43 78.03 -2.46
CA PRO A 13 95.75 76.88 -3.07
C PRO A 13 94.91 76.08 -2.07
N VAL A 14 95.39 75.95 -0.82
CA VAL A 14 94.68 75.21 0.24
C VAL A 14 93.45 75.98 0.73
N LEU A 15 93.48 77.31 0.71
CA LEU A 15 92.31 78.15 0.96
C LEU A 15 91.32 78.09 -0.20
N GLU A 16 91.78 78.23 -1.46
CA GLU A 16 90.92 78.11 -2.64
C GLU A 16 90.22 76.74 -2.73
N GLN A 17 90.89 75.65 -2.33
CA GLN A 17 90.28 74.31 -2.26
C GLN A 17 89.32 74.12 -1.07
N ILE A 18 89.39 74.96 -0.03
CA ILE A 18 88.43 74.95 1.10
C ILE A 18 87.22 75.87 0.81
N THR A 19 87.38 76.91 -0.02
CA THR A 19 86.30 77.87 -0.36
C THR A 19 85.68 77.67 -1.75
N GLY A 20 86.30 76.91 -2.65
CA GLY A 20 85.79 76.63 -4.00
C GLY A 20 85.86 77.81 -4.98
N THR A 21 86.91 78.63 -4.90
CA THR A 21 86.95 79.99 -5.51
C THR A 21 87.96 80.19 -6.66
N GLU A 22 88.43 79.12 -7.32
CA GLU A 22 89.52 79.11 -8.32
C GLU A 22 89.33 80.01 -9.57
N ILE A 23 88.14 80.57 -9.79
CA ILE A 23 87.79 81.33 -11.02
C ILE A 23 88.63 82.60 -11.19
N TYR A 24 88.99 83.28 -10.10
CA TYR A 24 89.62 84.61 -10.17
C TYR A 24 91.05 84.60 -10.72
N SER A 25 91.80 83.51 -10.52
CA SER A 25 93.18 83.39 -10.98
C SER A 25 93.29 83.45 -12.52
N GLN A 26 92.37 82.77 -13.22
CA GLN A 26 92.39 82.67 -14.69
C GLN A 26 92.13 84.01 -15.40
N ILE A 27 91.34 84.91 -14.80
CA ILE A 27 90.99 86.22 -15.39
C ILE A 27 92.20 87.16 -15.42
N SER A 28 93.07 87.10 -14.40
CA SER A 28 94.22 88.01 -14.26
C SER A 28 95.24 87.86 -15.40
N ILE A 29 95.55 86.62 -15.78
CA ILE A 29 96.58 86.28 -16.77
C ILE A 29 96.26 86.93 -18.13
N ARG A 30 95.01 86.81 -18.58
CA ARG A 30 94.61 87.16 -19.95
C ARG A 30 94.66 88.66 -20.27
N VAL A 31 94.63 89.52 -19.24
CA VAL A 31 94.70 90.98 -19.40
C VAL A 31 96.13 91.47 -19.65
N HIS A 32 97.14 90.78 -19.14
CA HIS A 32 98.54 91.23 -19.28
C HIS A 32 99.06 91.11 -20.73
N GLU A 33 98.66 90.05 -21.45
CA GLU A 33 99.17 89.72 -22.77
C GLU A 33 98.93 90.83 -23.81
N MET A 34 97.70 91.37 -23.87
CA MET A 34 97.29 92.36 -24.88
C MET A 34 98.06 93.70 -24.83
N ARG A 35 98.69 94.05 -23.71
CA ARG A 35 99.32 95.38 -23.54
C ARG A 35 100.66 95.51 -24.27
N SER A 36 101.35 94.41 -24.56
CA SER A 36 102.77 94.45 -24.92
C SER A 36 103.07 94.82 -26.37
N GLU A 37 102.14 94.58 -27.30
CA GLU A 37 102.47 94.55 -28.73
C GLU A 37 102.54 95.93 -29.41
N GLU A 38 101.65 96.86 -29.06
CA GLU A 38 101.49 98.12 -29.80
C GLU A 38 102.65 99.13 -29.63
N ARG A 39 103.50 99.00 -28.61
CA ARG A 39 104.47 100.07 -28.26
C ARG A 39 105.71 100.18 -29.18
N LYS A 40 105.86 99.34 -30.21
CA LYS A 40 107.14 99.13 -30.94
C LYS A 40 107.39 99.95 -32.26
N LYS A 41 106.63 101.00 -32.64
CA LYS A 41 106.52 101.49 -34.06
C LYS A 41 106.91 103.02 -34.46
N LEU A 42 108.12 103.71 -34.32
CA LEU A 42 108.26 105.27 -34.33
C LEU A 42 109.29 106.44 -35.06
N ASP A 43 110.42 106.57 -35.97
CA ASP A 43 111.37 107.88 -36.33
C ASP A 43 112.37 108.28 -37.71
N THR A 44 113.02 109.55 -38.08
CA THR A 44 114.38 110.08 -38.94
C THR A 44 114.66 111.30 -40.14
N LEU A 45 115.89 112.06 -40.48
CA LEU A 45 116.57 112.84 -41.81
C LEU A 45 117.52 114.29 -42.00
N LEU A 46 118.46 114.74 -43.06
CA LEU A 46 119.40 116.10 -43.38
C LEU A 46 120.25 116.60 -44.82
N ALA A 47 121.00 117.83 -45.15
CA ALA A 47 121.92 118.39 -46.43
C ALA A 47 122.85 119.87 -46.66
N GLU A 48 123.72 120.32 -47.76
CA GLU A 48 124.83 121.57 -48.01
C GLU A 48 125.43 122.32 -49.47
N LEU A 49 126.34 123.49 -49.71
CA LEU A 49 126.88 124.37 -51.03
C LEU A 49 128.15 125.57 -51.25
N ASP A 50 128.81 126.12 -52.46
CA ASP A 50 129.60 127.53 -52.99
C ASP A 50 130.89 127.72 -54.16
N GLY A 51 131.71 128.72 -54.89
CA GLY A 51 132.14 130.27 -55.35
C GLY A 51 133.49 130.79 -56.36
N MET A 52 133.85 132.07 -57.03
CA MET A 52 135.07 132.60 -58.08
C MET A 52 135.62 134.19 -58.59
N GLN A 53 136.75 134.62 -59.46
CA GLN A 53 137.33 136.07 -60.09
C GLN A 53 138.56 136.46 -61.30
N LEU A 54 139.22 137.74 -61.70
CA LEU A 54 140.36 138.21 -62.85
C LEU A 54 141.01 139.78 -63.31
N LEU A 55 141.99 140.19 -64.36
CA LEU A 55 142.81 141.60 -64.78
C LEU A 55 143.64 142.12 -66.25
N SER A 56 144.66 143.15 -66.51
CA SER A 56 145.22 144.04 -67.83
C SER A 56 146.77 144.75 -68.26
N GLU A 57 147.16 145.67 -69.35
CA GLU A 57 148.58 146.14 -70.12
C GLU A 57 149.00 147.57 -71.06
N GLU A 58 150.29 148.07 -71.63
CA GLU A 58 150.80 149.38 -72.55
C GLU A 58 152.36 149.77 -73.29
N ASP A 59 152.76 150.75 -74.32
CA ASP A 59 154.12 151.63 -74.81
C ASP A 59 154.78 152.10 -76.38
N GLU A 60 155.83 153.06 -76.75
CA GLU A 60 156.45 153.67 -78.18
C GLU A 60 158.02 154.25 -78.71
N LYS A 61 158.41 155.44 -79.46
CA LYS A 61 159.51 155.84 -80.62
C LYS A 61 161.12 155.86 -80.61
N GLN A 62 161.89 156.67 -79.81
CA GLN A 62 163.40 156.79 -79.90
C GLN A 62 164.10 155.45 -79.61
N LEU A 63 163.37 154.58 -78.91
CA LEU A 63 163.60 153.16 -78.72
C LEU A 63 163.97 152.40 -80.01
N SER A 64 163.43 152.78 -81.18
CA SER A 64 163.57 152.03 -82.43
C SER A 64 165.02 151.80 -82.92
N ALA A 65 165.89 152.82 -82.89
CA ALA A 65 167.25 152.70 -83.43
C ALA A 65 168.21 151.92 -82.49
N SER A 66 167.99 152.01 -81.18
CA SER A 66 168.71 151.20 -80.18
C SER A 66 168.38 149.71 -80.35
N LEU A 67 167.12 149.42 -80.66
CA LEU A 67 166.57 148.09 -80.90
C LEU A 67 167.30 147.33 -82.03
N THR A 68 167.68 148.02 -83.10
CA THR A 68 168.35 147.38 -84.26
C THR A 68 169.78 146.90 -83.94
N GLN A 69 170.57 147.67 -83.19
CA GLN A 69 171.91 147.24 -82.78
C GLN A 69 171.83 146.10 -81.75
N LYS A 70 170.88 146.19 -80.80
CA LYS A 70 170.66 145.17 -79.77
C LYS A 70 170.27 143.82 -80.36
N ARG A 71 169.36 143.80 -81.35
CA ARG A 71 168.97 142.58 -82.09
C ARG A 71 170.15 141.85 -82.72
N GLY A 72 171.18 142.55 -83.20
CA GLY A 72 172.37 141.91 -83.75
C GLY A 72 173.08 141.03 -82.72
N GLN A 73 173.42 141.61 -81.56
CA GLN A 73 174.10 140.89 -80.47
C GLN A 73 173.26 139.76 -79.88
N GLU A 74 171.94 139.94 -79.84
CA GLU A 74 170.96 138.94 -79.39
C GLU A 74 170.99 137.66 -80.25
N THR A 75 171.14 137.78 -81.58
CA THR A 75 171.16 136.60 -82.46
C THR A 75 172.40 135.71 -82.28
N GLU A 76 173.57 136.30 -82.02
CA GLU A 76 174.82 135.55 -81.85
C GLU A 76 174.90 134.87 -80.48
N LEU A 77 174.45 135.53 -79.41
CA LEU A 77 174.31 134.92 -78.08
C LEU A 77 173.33 133.73 -78.09
N ASN A 78 172.18 133.87 -78.77
CA ASN A 78 171.21 132.77 -78.89
C ASN A 78 171.78 131.52 -79.58
N GLN A 79 172.66 131.66 -80.58
CA GLN A 79 173.33 130.50 -81.18
C GLN A 79 174.28 129.76 -80.21
N GLN A 80 174.94 130.49 -79.31
CA GLN A 80 175.82 129.88 -78.30
C GLN A 80 175.01 129.14 -77.22
N ILE A 81 173.91 129.75 -76.76
CA ILE A 81 172.95 129.13 -75.82
C ILE A 81 172.36 127.84 -76.41
N LEU A 82 171.97 127.85 -77.69
CA LEU A 82 171.44 126.65 -78.38
C LEU A 82 172.41 125.47 -78.36
N LYS A 83 173.71 125.71 -78.61
CA LYS A 83 174.73 124.66 -78.56
C LYS A 83 174.99 124.15 -77.15
N ALA A 84 174.98 125.02 -76.15
CA ALA A 84 175.13 124.62 -74.75
C ALA A 84 173.94 123.75 -74.28
N ASN A 85 172.71 124.14 -74.62
CA ASN A 85 171.51 123.38 -74.30
C ASN A 85 171.46 122.02 -75.01
N GLN A 86 171.95 121.91 -76.25
CA GLN A 86 172.10 120.63 -76.95
C GLN A 86 173.10 119.70 -76.26
N ALA A 87 174.19 120.22 -75.71
CA ALA A 87 175.16 119.42 -74.95
C ALA A 87 174.61 118.94 -73.60
N LEU A 88 173.85 119.79 -72.89
CA LEU A 88 173.15 119.40 -71.65
C LEU A 88 172.10 118.31 -71.90
N ALA A 89 171.22 118.50 -72.90
CA ALA A 89 170.20 117.53 -73.26
C ALA A 89 170.77 116.17 -73.69
N TRP A 90 171.99 116.13 -74.24
CA TRP A 90 172.68 114.87 -74.55
C TRP A 90 173.18 114.16 -73.28
N LEU A 91 173.67 114.89 -72.28
CA LEU A 91 174.06 114.31 -70.98
C LEU A 91 172.85 113.78 -70.20
N ASP A 92 171.76 114.55 -70.14
CA ASP A 92 170.49 114.09 -69.55
C ASP A 92 169.95 112.84 -70.26
N GLY A 93 170.06 112.81 -71.60
CA GLY A 93 169.67 111.65 -72.41
C GLY A 93 170.48 110.38 -72.15
N ILE A 94 171.79 110.51 -71.86
CA ILE A 94 172.62 109.35 -71.47
C ILE A 94 172.18 108.82 -70.10
N ALA A 95 171.97 109.71 -69.11
CA ALA A 95 171.51 109.32 -67.78
C ALA A 95 170.14 108.62 -67.82
N GLY A 96 169.20 109.10 -68.65
CA GLY A 96 167.92 108.44 -68.89
C GLY A 96 168.06 107.03 -69.47
N LEU A 97 168.92 106.86 -70.49
CA LEU A 97 169.16 105.56 -71.12
C LEU A 97 169.81 104.53 -70.17
N GLU A 98 170.71 104.97 -69.28
CA GLU A 98 171.28 104.09 -68.24
C GLU A 98 170.21 103.64 -67.23
N GLN A 99 169.26 104.52 -66.89
CA GLN A 99 168.14 104.19 -65.99
C GLN A 99 167.10 103.27 -66.64
N ASP A 100 166.77 103.48 -67.93
CA ASP A 100 165.87 102.62 -68.69
C ASP A 100 166.43 101.19 -68.83
N LEU A 101 167.74 101.05 -69.07
CA LEU A 101 168.40 99.76 -69.26
C LEU A 101 168.27 98.87 -68.01
N LEU A 102 168.41 99.44 -66.81
CA LEU A 102 168.14 98.77 -65.53
C LEU A 102 166.68 98.31 -65.40
N SER A 103 165.72 99.07 -65.94
CA SER A 103 164.30 98.71 -65.89
C SER A 103 163.95 97.52 -66.79
N VAL A 104 164.55 97.45 -67.98
CA VAL A 104 164.35 96.35 -68.95
C VAL A 104 164.95 95.05 -68.42
N GLU A 105 166.13 95.13 -67.79
CA GLU A 105 166.76 94.00 -67.10
C GLU A 105 165.92 93.41 -65.96
N ALA A 106 165.10 94.22 -65.28
CA ALA A 106 164.17 93.74 -64.27
C ALA A 106 162.96 93.02 -64.90
N GLN A 107 162.36 93.61 -65.94
CA GLN A 107 161.19 93.04 -66.64
C GLN A 107 161.51 91.70 -67.32
N GLN A 108 162.71 91.53 -67.87
CA GLN A 108 163.14 90.29 -68.52
C GLN A 108 163.19 89.10 -67.55
N ARG A 109 163.59 89.33 -66.29
CA ARG A 109 163.72 88.27 -65.27
C ARG A 109 162.37 87.74 -64.78
N ASP A 110 161.36 88.61 -64.63
CA ASP A 110 160.00 88.20 -64.25
C ASP A 110 159.34 87.33 -65.35
N TRP A 111 159.47 87.74 -66.62
CA TRP A 111 158.89 87.00 -67.75
C TRP A 111 159.44 85.57 -67.90
N LEU A 112 160.75 85.37 -67.68
CA LEU A 112 161.37 84.05 -67.74
C LEU A 112 160.80 83.09 -66.66
N SER A 113 160.65 83.58 -65.42
CA SER A 113 160.07 82.81 -64.31
C SER A 113 158.61 82.35 -64.60
N ARG A 114 157.81 83.25 -65.18
CA ARG A 114 156.42 82.94 -65.61
C ARG A 114 156.36 81.94 -66.76
N GLN A 115 157.38 81.90 -67.62
CA GLN A 115 157.45 80.95 -68.72
C GLN A 115 157.81 79.54 -68.24
N GLU A 116 158.82 79.40 -67.37
CA GLU A 116 159.22 78.09 -66.82
C GLU A 116 158.09 77.44 -66.00
N THR A 117 157.36 78.22 -65.21
CA THR A 117 156.28 77.71 -64.34
C THR A 117 155.04 77.20 -65.09
N PHE A 118 154.81 77.60 -66.35
CA PHE A 118 153.67 77.16 -67.16
C PHE A 118 153.96 75.92 -68.05
N GLN A 119 155.24 75.60 -68.27
CA GLN A 119 155.69 74.60 -69.25
C GLN A 119 154.98 73.22 -69.18
N PRO A 120 154.85 72.53 -68.03
CA PRO A 120 154.28 71.17 -68.00
C PRO A 120 152.77 71.12 -68.30
N ALA A 121 152.03 72.22 -68.08
CA ALA A 121 150.61 72.30 -68.43
C ALA A 121 150.41 72.35 -69.96
N ARG A 122 151.34 73.02 -70.66
CA ARG A 122 151.33 73.15 -72.12
C ARG A 122 151.56 71.82 -72.84
N GLU A 123 152.51 71.02 -72.34
CA GLU A 123 152.83 69.71 -72.91
C GLU A 123 151.66 68.72 -72.76
N LYS A 124 151.00 68.71 -71.59
CA LYS A 124 149.80 67.89 -71.35
C LYS A 124 148.64 68.26 -72.29
N LEU A 125 148.42 69.56 -72.52
CA LEU A 125 147.38 70.04 -73.44
C LEU A 125 147.66 69.58 -74.89
N GLN A 126 148.92 69.61 -75.32
CA GLN A 126 149.31 69.22 -76.68
C GLN A 126 149.06 67.72 -76.95
N GLN A 127 149.39 66.83 -76.00
CA GLN A 127 149.13 65.39 -76.12
C GLN A 127 147.63 65.07 -76.14
N ALA A 128 146.84 65.72 -75.28
CA ALA A 128 145.38 65.55 -75.25
C ALA A 128 144.71 66.03 -76.56
N THR A 129 145.26 67.07 -77.19
CA THR A 129 144.77 67.57 -78.49
C THR A 129 144.98 66.53 -79.60
N GLN A 130 146.08 65.77 -79.56
CA GLN A 130 146.34 64.67 -80.51
C GLN A 130 145.46 63.44 -80.24
N ALA A 131 145.14 63.16 -78.97
CA ALA A 131 144.21 62.08 -78.62
C ALA A 131 142.77 62.37 -79.12
N LEU A 132 142.35 63.63 -79.18
CA LEU A 132 140.98 64.01 -79.55
C LEU A 132 140.56 63.51 -80.95
N GLU A 133 141.50 63.41 -81.91
CA GLU A 133 141.23 62.95 -83.28
C GLU A 133 140.76 61.49 -83.36
N LEU A 134 141.06 60.66 -82.35
CA LEU A 134 140.70 59.23 -82.30
C LEU A 134 139.45 58.93 -81.43
N ALA A 135 138.85 59.95 -80.82
CA ALA A 135 137.81 59.79 -79.80
C ALA A 135 136.56 59.03 -80.29
N GLY A 136 136.13 59.25 -81.54
CA GLY A 136 134.92 58.64 -82.10
C GLY A 136 135.03 57.13 -82.29
N GLU A 137 136.11 56.66 -82.90
CA GLU A 137 136.29 55.24 -83.23
C GLU A 137 136.52 54.39 -81.98
N HIS A 138 137.25 54.90 -81.00
CA HIS A 138 137.35 54.27 -79.68
C HIS A 138 135.98 54.16 -78.97
N ALA A 139 135.11 55.17 -79.12
CA ALA A 139 133.78 55.14 -78.52
C ALA A 139 132.88 54.06 -79.13
N GLU A 140 132.88 53.91 -80.47
CA GLU A 140 132.19 52.81 -81.18
C GLU A 140 132.72 51.44 -80.73
N LEU A 141 134.06 51.29 -80.68
CA LEU A 141 134.72 50.06 -80.26
C LEU A 141 134.36 49.65 -78.83
N ARG A 142 134.36 50.62 -77.90
CA ARG A 142 134.02 50.43 -76.50
C ARG A 142 132.53 50.13 -76.28
N ALA A 143 131.64 50.60 -77.16
CA ALA A 143 130.23 50.23 -77.14
C ALA A 143 130.05 48.76 -77.54
N LEU A 144 130.62 48.34 -78.68
CA LEU A 144 130.57 46.95 -79.15
C LEU A 144 131.15 45.96 -78.12
N ARG A 145 132.29 46.26 -77.50
CA ARG A 145 132.90 45.42 -76.44
C ARG A 145 131.99 45.27 -75.22
N ARG A 146 131.24 46.32 -74.84
CA ARG A 146 130.28 46.27 -73.71
C ARG A 146 129.06 45.39 -74.02
N GLU A 147 128.47 45.52 -75.20
CA GLU A 147 127.36 44.66 -75.62
C GLU A 147 127.76 43.19 -75.66
N GLN A 148 128.93 42.88 -76.26
CA GLN A 148 129.51 41.54 -76.30
C GLN A 148 129.62 40.90 -74.90
N THR A 149 130.14 41.67 -73.93
CA THR A 149 130.28 41.19 -72.53
C THR A 149 128.91 40.94 -71.89
N THR A 150 127.93 41.81 -72.15
CA THR A 150 126.60 41.77 -71.53
C THR A 150 125.75 40.60 -72.05
N GLU A 151 125.84 40.28 -73.33
CA GLU A 151 125.14 39.11 -73.90
C GLU A 151 125.80 37.78 -73.48
N HIS A 152 127.12 37.74 -73.35
CA HIS A 152 127.83 36.53 -72.92
C HIS A 152 127.52 36.17 -71.45
N GLN A 153 127.37 37.16 -70.56
CA GLN A 153 126.91 36.92 -69.19
C GLN A 153 125.52 36.26 -69.16
N LYS A 154 124.56 36.76 -69.96
CA LYS A 154 123.21 36.16 -70.08
C LYS A 154 123.25 34.74 -70.65
N GLN A 155 124.15 34.46 -71.60
CA GLN A 155 124.33 33.12 -72.14
C GLN A 155 124.76 32.13 -71.04
N VAL A 156 125.73 32.52 -70.20
CA VAL A 156 126.20 31.71 -69.07
C VAL A 156 125.10 31.50 -68.02
N GLU A 157 124.33 32.54 -67.69
CA GLU A 157 123.18 32.44 -66.78
C GLU A 157 122.11 31.46 -67.30
N TYR A 158 121.73 31.52 -68.58
CA TYR A 158 120.74 30.62 -69.16
C TYR A 158 121.25 29.19 -69.30
N LEU A 159 122.54 28.99 -69.63
CA LEU A 159 123.16 27.66 -69.65
C LEU A 159 123.18 27.01 -68.26
N ALA A 160 123.37 27.79 -67.18
CA ALA A 160 123.28 27.29 -65.81
C ALA A 160 121.84 26.94 -65.38
N LEU A 161 120.83 27.53 -66.00
CA LEU A 161 119.40 27.27 -65.75
C LEU A 161 118.82 26.10 -66.55
N LEU A 162 119.53 25.58 -67.56
CA LEU A 162 119.02 24.50 -68.40
C LEU A 162 118.85 23.16 -67.64
N PRO A 163 119.84 22.66 -66.86
CA PRO A 163 119.74 21.35 -66.20
C PRO A 163 118.66 21.30 -65.11
N THR A 164 118.32 22.44 -64.49
CA THR A 164 117.25 22.50 -63.48
C THR A 164 115.88 22.40 -64.13
N GLN A 165 115.67 23.00 -65.31
CA GLN A 165 114.42 22.84 -66.07
C GLN A 165 114.28 21.42 -66.64
N GLU A 166 115.35 20.80 -67.14
CA GLU A 166 115.33 19.38 -67.56
C GLU A 166 114.94 18.43 -66.41
N ALA A 167 115.36 18.74 -65.17
CA ALA A 167 114.99 17.96 -63.98
C ALA A 167 113.51 18.14 -63.58
N VAL A 168 112.93 19.34 -63.78
CA VAL A 168 111.49 19.58 -63.54
C VAL A 168 110.65 18.81 -64.55
N VAL A 169 110.98 18.85 -65.85
CA VAL A 169 110.24 18.09 -66.88
C VAL A 169 110.20 16.60 -66.56
N LYS A 170 111.34 15.98 -66.23
CA LYS A 170 111.39 14.55 -65.86
C LYS A 170 110.59 14.21 -64.62
N ARG A 171 110.59 15.09 -63.60
CA ARG A 171 109.78 14.91 -62.40
C ARG A 171 108.30 14.87 -62.73
N ASP A 172 107.82 15.79 -63.55
CA ASP A 172 106.40 15.89 -63.88
C ASP A 172 105.94 14.77 -64.84
N GLU A 173 106.84 14.26 -65.71
CA GLU A 173 106.58 13.02 -66.46
C GLU A 173 106.32 11.82 -65.54
N ASP A 174 107.10 11.66 -64.46
CA ASP A 174 106.94 10.55 -63.53
C ASP A 174 105.69 10.70 -62.64
N VAL A 175 105.30 11.93 -62.29
CA VAL A 175 104.01 12.22 -61.63
C VAL A 175 102.83 11.85 -62.55
N VAL A 176 102.89 12.18 -63.85
CA VAL A 176 101.88 11.76 -64.85
C VAL A 176 101.76 10.24 -64.94
N LYS A 177 102.90 9.50 -64.98
CA LYS A 177 102.90 8.03 -65.02
C LYS A 177 102.20 7.43 -63.79
N LEU A 178 102.53 7.92 -62.59
CA LEU A 178 101.95 7.44 -61.33
C LEU A 178 100.44 7.75 -61.21
N ALA A 179 100.02 8.96 -61.61
CA ALA A 179 98.61 9.33 -61.64
C ALA A 179 97.80 8.48 -62.63
N THR A 180 98.39 8.14 -63.79
CA THR A 180 97.77 7.25 -64.79
C THR A 180 97.57 5.84 -64.25
N GLN A 181 98.59 5.27 -63.59
CA GLN A 181 98.50 3.93 -62.97
C GLN A 181 97.42 3.88 -61.87
N THR A 182 97.36 4.91 -61.04
CA THR A 182 96.36 5.03 -59.96
C THR A 182 94.93 5.09 -60.53
N LEU A 183 94.73 5.82 -61.62
CA LEU A 183 93.43 5.91 -62.28
C LEU A 183 92.98 4.57 -62.87
N GLU A 184 93.86 3.83 -63.54
CA GLU A 184 93.51 2.52 -64.12
C GLU A 184 93.24 1.44 -63.05
N GLN A 185 93.94 1.47 -61.90
CA GLN A 185 93.60 0.61 -60.77
C GLN A 185 92.18 0.91 -60.25
N ASN A 186 91.86 2.18 -60.01
CA ASN A 186 90.53 2.58 -59.51
C ASN A 186 89.40 2.18 -60.50
N LYS A 187 89.68 2.21 -61.82
CA LYS A 187 88.74 1.74 -62.85
C LYS A 187 88.52 0.23 -62.81
N LEU A 188 89.57 -0.55 -62.52
CA LEU A 188 89.47 -2.00 -62.35
C LEU A 188 88.59 -2.33 -61.13
N GLU A 189 88.86 -1.71 -59.98
CA GLU A 189 88.12 -1.91 -58.74
C GLU A 189 86.62 -1.56 -58.90
N GLN A 190 86.29 -0.44 -59.56
CA GLN A 190 84.89 -0.12 -59.86
C GLN A 190 84.24 -1.16 -60.80
N LYS A 191 84.96 -1.62 -61.83
CA LYS A 191 84.46 -2.59 -62.81
C LYS A 191 84.16 -3.95 -62.19
N GLU A 192 84.95 -4.38 -61.21
CA GLU A 192 84.74 -5.64 -60.49
C GLU A 192 83.65 -5.53 -59.41
N ALA A 193 83.53 -4.39 -58.73
CA ALA A 193 82.48 -4.17 -57.73
C ALA A 193 81.07 -4.06 -58.35
N ARG A 194 80.94 -3.42 -59.53
CA ARG A 194 79.66 -3.12 -60.18
C ARG A 194 78.70 -4.31 -60.37
N PRO A 195 79.11 -5.51 -60.85
CA PRO A 195 78.21 -6.66 -60.92
C PRO A 195 77.74 -7.16 -59.55
N ILE A 196 78.58 -7.05 -58.52
CA ILE A 196 78.24 -7.47 -57.15
C ILE A 196 77.22 -6.50 -56.53
N ILE A 197 77.47 -5.19 -56.65
CA ILE A 197 76.55 -4.10 -56.24
C ILE A 197 75.17 -4.27 -56.90
N ARG A 198 75.14 -4.58 -58.20
CA ARG A 198 73.90 -4.86 -58.93
C ARG A 198 73.19 -6.12 -58.39
N LYS A 199 73.92 -7.22 -58.20
CA LYS A 199 73.38 -8.48 -57.69
C LYS A 199 72.84 -8.34 -56.26
N ALA A 200 73.45 -7.48 -55.43
CA ALA A 200 72.96 -7.11 -54.11
C ALA A 200 71.60 -6.38 -54.22
N ARG A 201 71.48 -5.33 -55.05
CA ARG A 201 70.18 -4.65 -55.31
C ARG A 201 69.10 -5.60 -55.85
N GLU A 202 69.46 -6.59 -56.67
CA GLU A 202 68.55 -7.64 -57.17
C GLU A 202 68.09 -8.64 -56.09
N LEU A 203 68.75 -8.69 -54.93
CA LEU A 203 68.31 -9.43 -53.73
C LEU A 203 67.55 -8.53 -52.76
N ASP A 204 68.00 -7.29 -52.56
CA ASP A 204 67.32 -6.28 -51.73
C ASP A 204 65.88 -6.03 -52.21
N LEU A 205 65.66 -5.95 -53.53
CA LEU A 205 64.33 -5.86 -54.13
C LEU A 205 63.45 -7.08 -53.79
N LYS A 206 64.00 -8.30 -53.88
CA LYS A 206 63.25 -9.54 -53.60
C LYS A 206 62.91 -9.69 -52.12
N LEU A 207 63.74 -9.18 -51.22
CA LEU A 207 63.45 -9.11 -49.80
C LEU A 207 62.27 -8.15 -49.55
N GLN A 208 62.27 -6.97 -50.17
CA GLN A 208 61.18 -6.01 -50.10
C GLN A 208 59.86 -6.57 -50.69
N GLU A 209 59.92 -7.35 -51.78
CA GLU A 209 58.77 -8.06 -52.35
C GLU A 209 58.19 -9.13 -51.39
N LYS A 210 58.99 -9.66 -50.46
CA LYS A 210 58.58 -10.69 -49.48
C LYS A 210 58.06 -10.12 -48.16
N ASP A 211 58.44 -8.90 -47.78
CA ASP A 211 57.92 -8.24 -46.57
C ASP A 211 56.40 -8.09 -46.58
N ALA A 212 55.82 -7.69 -47.72
CA ALA A 212 54.38 -7.47 -47.86
C ALA A 212 53.54 -8.75 -47.61
N PRO A 213 53.81 -9.90 -48.26
CA PRO A 213 53.09 -11.15 -47.95
C PRO A 213 53.42 -11.73 -46.56
N VAL A 214 54.64 -11.59 -46.04
CA VAL A 214 54.98 -11.98 -44.65
C VAL A 214 54.15 -11.19 -43.64
N LYS A 215 53.99 -9.87 -43.86
CA LYS A 215 53.13 -9.04 -43.02
C LYS A 215 51.66 -9.43 -43.18
N ALA A 216 51.14 -9.56 -44.40
CA ALA A 216 49.75 -9.90 -44.65
C ALA A 216 49.36 -11.26 -44.02
N ALA A 217 50.24 -12.26 -44.08
CA ALA A 217 50.02 -13.55 -43.42
C ALA A 217 49.99 -13.41 -41.88
N ARG A 218 50.87 -12.60 -41.29
CA ARG A 218 50.88 -12.32 -39.84
C ARG A 218 49.61 -11.57 -39.38
N ASP A 219 49.18 -10.58 -40.15
CA ASP A 219 47.97 -9.80 -39.86
C ASP A 219 46.71 -10.69 -39.98
N ALA A 220 46.66 -11.60 -40.98
CA ALA A 220 45.58 -12.57 -41.14
C ALA A 220 45.51 -13.61 -40.01
N ILE A 221 46.67 -14.13 -39.56
CA ILE A 221 46.77 -15.00 -38.38
C ILE A 221 46.23 -14.28 -37.14
N SER A 222 46.60 -13.01 -36.93
CA SER A 222 46.12 -12.23 -35.77
C SER A 222 44.61 -12.00 -35.79
N GLU A 223 43.97 -11.88 -36.94
CA GLU A 223 42.51 -11.70 -37.02
C GLU A 223 41.74 -13.01 -36.82
N GLN A 224 42.24 -14.12 -37.38
CA GLN A 224 41.65 -15.45 -37.18
C GLN A 224 41.88 -15.99 -35.75
N ASP A 225 42.96 -15.57 -35.07
CA ASP A 225 43.18 -15.84 -33.64
C ASP A 225 42.11 -15.17 -32.76
N LYS A 226 41.74 -13.91 -33.06
CA LYS A 226 40.64 -13.21 -32.39
C LYS A 226 39.29 -13.88 -32.67
N SER A 227 39.05 -14.31 -33.91
CA SER A 227 37.77 -14.96 -34.28
C SER A 227 37.60 -16.29 -33.53
N LEU A 228 38.67 -17.08 -33.41
CA LEU A 228 38.72 -18.27 -32.56
C LEU A 228 38.51 -17.97 -31.08
N ALA A 229 39.18 -16.95 -30.53
CA ALA A 229 39.01 -16.58 -29.12
C ALA A 229 37.55 -16.21 -28.78
N VAL A 230 36.85 -15.54 -29.70
CA VAL A 230 35.40 -15.24 -29.55
C VAL A 230 34.54 -16.50 -29.70
N LEU A 231 34.84 -17.39 -30.65
CA LEU A 231 34.12 -18.66 -30.83
C LEU A 231 34.26 -19.57 -29.59
N HIS A 232 35.47 -19.70 -29.05
CA HIS A 232 35.74 -20.43 -27.81
C HIS A 232 34.98 -19.82 -26.62
N ALA A 233 35.05 -18.50 -26.42
CA ALA A 233 34.34 -17.85 -25.31
C ALA A 233 32.81 -18.02 -25.38
N ASN A 234 32.23 -18.03 -26.58
CA ASN A 234 30.80 -18.32 -26.78
C ASN A 234 30.49 -19.80 -26.49
N HIS A 235 31.31 -20.73 -26.98
CA HIS A 235 31.14 -22.17 -26.74
C HIS A 235 31.27 -22.53 -25.26
N ASP A 236 32.29 -22.02 -24.56
CA ASP A 236 32.48 -22.24 -23.13
C ASP A 236 31.28 -21.71 -22.32
N ASN A 237 30.74 -20.54 -22.68
CA ASN A 237 29.53 -19.99 -22.08
C ASN A 237 28.31 -20.89 -22.33
N ASP A 238 28.07 -21.31 -23.57
CA ASP A 238 26.90 -22.10 -23.95
C ASP A 238 26.96 -23.52 -23.34
N CYS A 239 28.16 -24.10 -23.22
CA CYS A 239 28.42 -25.32 -22.46
C CYS A 239 28.13 -25.16 -20.95
N VAL A 240 28.47 -24.02 -20.34
CA VAL A 240 28.10 -23.73 -18.94
C VAL A 240 26.58 -23.55 -18.80
N VAL A 241 25.91 -22.89 -19.75
CA VAL A 241 24.43 -22.78 -19.75
C VAL A 241 23.79 -24.16 -19.90
N LEU A 242 24.27 -24.99 -20.84
CA LEU A 242 23.83 -26.37 -21.06
C LEU A 242 24.01 -27.24 -19.80
N ALA A 243 25.16 -27.19 -19.14
CA ALA A 243 25.40 -27.94 -17.90
C ALA A 243 24.43 -27.53 -16.77
N ASN A 244 24.16 -26.23 -16.62
CA ASN A 244 23.16 -25.74 -15.66
C ASN A 244 21.73 -26.15 -16.02
N LYS A 245 21.40 -26.20 -17.32
CA LYS A 245 20.08 -26.64 -17.82
C LYS A 245 19.86 -28.14 -17.67
N ASN A 246 20.88 -28.96 -17.93
CA ASN A 246 20.87 -30.40 -17.67
C ASN A 246 20.63 -30.67 -16.18
N LYS A 247 21.37 -29.99 -15.29
CA LYS A 247 21.15 -30.14 -13.84
C LYS A 247 19.72 -29.77 -13.43
N ALA A 248 19.19 -28.65 -13.93
CA ALA A 248 17.80 -28.27 -13.65
C ALA A 248 16.78 -29.30 -14.17
N PHE A 249 17.04 -29.92 -15.32
CA PHE A 249 16.23 -31.00 -15.88
C PHE A 249 16.29 -32.27 -15.01
N ASP A 250 17.47 -32.65 -14.53
CA ASP A 250 17.66 -33.78 -13.60
C ASP A 250 16.97 -33.53 -12.24
N ASP A 251 17.10 -32.32 -11.68
CA ASP A 251 16.43 -31.92 -10.45
C ASP A 251 14.88 -31.95 -10.61
N VAL A 252 14.35 -31.52 -11.76
CA VAL A 252 12.92 -31.59 -12.11
C VAL A 252 12.46 -33.04 -12.33
N LEU A 253 13.24 -33.88 -13.01
CA LEU A 253 12.96 -35.30 -13.19
C LEU A 253 12.89 -36.03 -11.85
N LYS A 254 13.86 -35.81 -10.96
CA LYS A 254 13.88 -36.37 -9.61
C LYS A 254 12.67 -35.94 -8.80
N HIS A 255 12.28 -34.66 -8.88
CA HIS A 255 11.08 -34.16 -8.22
C HIS A 255 9.77 -34.69 -8.82
N LEU A 256 9.74 -35.04 -10.11
CA LEU A 256 8.60 -35.72 -10.74
C LEU A 256 8.51 -37.19 -10.33
N ASP A 257 9.64 -37.89 -10.15
CA ASP A 257 9.71 -39.27 -9.64
C ASP A 257 9.26 -39.33 -8.16
N GLU A 258 9.77 -38.41 -7.32
CA GLU A 258 9.34 -38.23 -5.92
C GLU A 258 7.83 -37.95 -5.77
N THR A 259 7.19 -37.36 -6.79
CA THR A 259 5.74 -37.10 -6.84
C THR A 259 5.03 -37.86 -7.96
N CYS A 260 5.56 -39.01 -8.39
CA CYS A 260 5.03 -39.76 -9.55
C CYS A 260 3.55 -40.11 -9.40
N VAL A 261 3.13 -40.42 -8.17
CA VAL A 261 1.74 -40.73 -7.80
C VAL A 261 0.76 -39.60 -8.15
N ASP A 262 1.20 -38.34 -8.12
CA ASP A 262 0.36 -37.18 -8.40
C ASP A 262 0.02 -37.00 -9.89
N GLU A 263 0.65 -37.77 -10.79
CA GLU A 263 0.20 -37.94 -12.19
C GLU A 263 -1.25 -38.47 -12.21
N GLY A 264 -1.60 -39.38 -11.29
CA GLY A 264 -2.96 -39.90 -11.15
C GLY A 264 -4.01 -38.82 -10.85
N LEU A 265 -3.61 -37.69 -10.23
CA LEU A 265 -4.53 -36.57 -9.97
C LEU A 265 -4.89 -35.79 -11.24
N VAL A 266 -4.11 -35.91 -12.32
CA VAL A 266 -4.44 -35.24 -13.60
C VAL A 266 -5.78 -35.72 -14.14
N GLU A 267 -6.03 -37.03 -14.02
CA GLU A 267 -7.26 -37.71 -14.45
C GLU A 267 -8.30 -37.85 -13.31
N HIS A 268 -7.92 -38.42 -12.16
CA HIS A 268 -8.86 -38.86 -11.13
C HIS A 268 -9.45 -37.72 -10.29
N LEU A 269 -8.79 -36.55 -10.20
CA LEU A 269 -9.25 -35.46 -9.33
C LEU A 269 -10.67 -34.96 -9.68
N ALA A 270 -11.10 -35.08 -10.95
CA ALA A 270 -12.48 -34.76 -11.34
C ALA A 270 -13.50 -35.72 -10.70
N GLY A 271 -13.18 -37.02 -10.62
CA GLY A 271 -13.99 -38.04 -9.95
C GLY A 271 -14.02 -37.83 -8.43
N ILE A 272 -12.85 -37.62 -7.81
CA ILE A 272 -12.71 -37.34 -6.38
C ILE A 272 -13.53 -36.11 -5.97
N ARG A 273 -13.44 -34.99 -6.72
CA ARG A 273 -14.26 -33.79 -6.51
C ARG A 273 -15.76 -34.07 -6.60
N HIS A 274 -16.21 -34.87 -7.57
CA HIS A 274 -17.61 -35.24 -7.70
C HIS A 274 -18.09 -36.06 -6.50
N ARG A 275 -17.31 -37.07 -6.08
CA ARG A 275 -17.61 -37.91 -4.92
C ARG A 275 -17.60 -37.14 -3.59
N PHE A 276 -16.69 -36.18 -3.42
CA PHE A 276 -16.72 -35.22 -2.30
C PHE A 276 -18.01 -34.38 -2.29
N GLY A 277 -18.49 -33.96 -3.47
CA GLY A 277 -19.78 -33.29 -3.61
C GLY A 277 -20.98 -34.18 -3.22
N VAL A 278 -20.93 -35.46 -3.58
CA VAL A 278 -21.94 -36.46 -3.16
C VAL A 278 -21.90 -36.66 -1.64
N LEU A 279 -20.72 -36.84 -1.04
CA LEU A 279 -20.55 -36.97 0.42
C LEU A 279 -21.10 -35.76 1.18
N LYS A 280 -20.78 -34.54 0.75
CA LYS A 280 -21.33 -33.30 1.33
C LYS A 280 -22.86 -33.25 1.22
N ASN A 281 -23.43 -33.70 0.09
CA ASN A 281 -24.88 -33.74 -0.09
C ASN A 281 -25.53 -34.76 0.86
N ILE A 282 -24.98 -35.97 0.98
CA ILE A 282 -25.48 -36.99 1.92
C ILE A 282 -25.37 -36.49 3.37
N HIS A 283 -24.23 -35.92 3.76
CA HIS A 283 -24.02 -35.37 5.11
C HIS A 283 -24.99 -34.22 5.44
N ASN A 284 -25.20 -33.28 4.51
CA ASN A 284 -26.17 -32.21 4.68
C ASN A 284 -27.61 -32.74 4.81
N GLN A 285 -27.97 -33.76 4.02
CA GLN A 285 -29.26 -34.43 4.14
C GLN A 285 -29.40 -35.14 5.50
N GLN A 286 -28.39 -35.92 5.90
CA GLN A 286 -28.31 -36.63 7.18
C GLN A 286 -28.48 -35.67 8.36
N SER A 287 -27.70 -34.59 8.41
CA SER A 287 -27.80 -33.54 9.44
C SER A 287 -29.22 -32.95 9.49
N SER A 288 -29.79 -32.58 8.33
CA SER A 288 -31.16 -32.06 8.24
C SER A 288 -32.26 -33.06 8.67
N LYS A 289 -31.97 -34.37 8.61
CA LYS A 289 -32.86 -35.44 9.06
C LYS A 289 -32.69 -35.68 10.56
N VAL A 290 -31.46 -35.68 11.07
CA VAL A 290 -31.14 -35.78 12.50
C VAL A 290 -31.75 -34.62 13.29
N ASP A 291 -31.75 -33.39 12.76
CA ASP A 291 -32.41 -32.27 13.44
C ASP A 291 -33.95 -32.35 13.41
N LYS A 292 -34.54 -32.84 12.32
CA LYS A 292 -35.99 -33.14 12.26
C LYS A 292 -36.37 -34.32 13.17
N LEU A 293 -35.47 -35.27 13.35
CA LEU A 293 -35.63 -36.41 14.25
C LEU A 293 -35.66 -35.90 15.70
N LYS A 294 -34.70 -35.07 16.13
CA LYS A 294 -34.70 -34.42 17.46
C LYS A 294 -36.01 -33.66 17.74
N THR A 295 -36.51 -32.84 16.81
CA THR A 295 -37.76 -32.10 17.02
C THR A 295 -39.00 -33.00 17.02
N THR A 296 -38.99 -34.08 16.24
CA THR A 296 -40.07 -35.08 16.27
C THR A 296 -40.05 -35.92 17.55
N GLU A 297 -38.88 -36.20 18.14
CA GLU A 297 -38.78 -36.86 19.45
C GLU A 297 -39.41 -36.02 20.57
N VAL A 298 -39.19 -34.70 20.57
CA VAL A 298 -39.88 -33.78 21.50
C VAL A 298 -41.39 -33.81 21.27
N LEU A 299 -41.86 -33.72 20.02
CA LEU A 299 -43.29 -33.79 19.70
C LEU A 299 -43.94 -35.12 20.11
N VAL A 300 -43.21 -36.25 20.01
CA VAL A 300 -43.68 -37.56 20.49
C VAL A 300 -43.80 -37.58 22.02
N VAL A 301 -42.90 -36.92 22.76
CA VAL A 301 -43.02 -36.78 24.22
C VAL A 301 -44.21 -35.90 24.61
N GLU A 302 -44.41 -34.77 23.92
CA GLU A 302 -45.52 -33.84 24.16
C GLU A 302 -46.89 -34.46 23.86
N THR A 303 -47.04 -35.13 22.70
CA THR A 303 -48.28 -35.83 22.33
C THR A 303 -48.57 -37.03 23.23
N ASN A 304 -47.55 -37.79 23.65
CA ASN A 304 -47.73 -38.83 24.67
C ASN A 304 -48.19 -38.25 26.02
N ARG A 305 -47.66 -37.09 26.43
CA ARG A 305 -48.10 -36.42 27.66
C ARG A 305 -49.57 -35.99 27.57
N ALA A 306 -49.95 -35.30 26.50
CA ALA A 306 -51.34 -34.86 26.30
C ALA A 306 -52.31 -36.05 26.26
N TRP A 307 -51.94 -37.14 25.57
CA TRP A 307 -52.71 -38.39 25.56
C TRP A 307 -52.88 -38.97 26.97
N ASN A 308 -51.82 -39.05 27.77
CA ASN A 308 -51.91 -39.51 29.17
C ASN A 308 -52.78 -38.61 30.06
N GLU A 309 -52.86 -37.30 29.78
CA GLU A 309 -53.72 -36.36 30.51
C GLU A 309 -55.21 -36.54 30.11
N HIS A 310 -55.53 -36.68 28.81
CA HIS A 310 -56.91 -36.97 28.36
C HIS A 310 -57.41 -38.36 28.79
N VAL A 311 -56.58 -39.41 28.75
CA VAL A 311 -56.95 -40.75 29.23
C VAL A 311 -57.35 -40.71 30.72
N LYS A 312 -56.58 -40.00 31.56
CA LYS A 312 -56.91 -39.83 32.98
C LYS A 312 -58.20 -39.05 33.20
N ASN A 313 -58.48 -38.04 32.36
CA ASN A 313 -59.73 -37.30 32.41
C ASN A 313 -60.93 -38.20 32.05
N ALA A 314 -60.82 -38.98 30.96
CA ALA A 314 -61.86 -39.92 30.55
C ALA A 314 -62.12 -41.01 31.61
N GLU A 315 -61.06 -41.56 32.22
CA GLU A 315 -61.20 -42.49 33.36
C GLU A 315 -61.89 -41.85 34.57
N ALA A 316 -61.59 -40.58 34.89
CA ALA A 316 -62.22 -39.87 36.00
C ALA A 316 -63.72 -39.62 35.73
N GLN A 317 -64.05 -39.13 34.54
CA GLN A 317 -65.44 -38.89 34.11
C GLN A 317 -66.27 -40.18 34.05
N GLN A 318 -65.68 -41.30 33.60
CA GLN A 318 -66.38 -42.59 33.61
C GLN A 318 -66.69 -43.05 35.04
N ARG A 319 -65.73 -42.94 35.98
CA ARG A 319 -65.95 -43.30 37.39
C ARG A 319 -67.00 -42.41 38.05
N GLU A 320 -67.06 -41.12 37.71
CA GLU A 320 -68.09 -40.20 38.19
C GLU A 320 -69.48 -40.60 37.67
N LEU A 321 -69.59 -40.94 36.38
CA LEU A 321 -70.81 -41.47 35.77
C LEU A 321 -71.26 -42.79 36.41
N ASP A 322 -70.34 -43.74 36.65
CA ASP A 322 -70.63 -45.02 37.30
C ASP A 322 -71.20 -44.82 38.72
N VAL A 323 -70.62 -43.88 39.49
CA VAL A 323 -71.08 -43.52 40.84
C VAL A 323 -72.49 -42.91 40.78
N ILE A 324 -72.73 -41.93 39.91
CA ILE A 324 -74.05 -41.31 39.76
C ILE A 324 -75.10 -42.32 39.29
N GLN A 325 -74.75 -43.22 38.37
CA GLN A 325 -75.63 -44.31 37.93
C GLN A 325 -76.01 -45.24 39.08
N SER A 326 -75.05 -45.59 39.96
CA SER A 326 -75.31 -46.42 41.13
C SER A 326 -76.22 -45.73 42.15
N LEU A 327 -76.02 -44.44 42.41
CA LEU A 327 -76.84 -43.63 43.32
C LEU A 327 -78.26 -43.42 42.77
N LEU A 328 -78.38 -43.19 41.47
CA LEU A 328 -79.67 -43.08 40.79
C LEU A 328 -80.46 -44.40 40.85
N GLY A 329 -79.77 -45.55 40.71
CA GLY A 329 -80.37 -46.87 40.90
C GLY A 329 -80.83 -47.13 42.34
N GLN A 330 -80.00 -46.76 43.33
CA GLN A 330 -80.37 -46.83 44.76
C GLN A 330 -81.61 -45.97 45.05
N LYS A 331 -81.65 -44.71 44.60
CA LYS A 331 -82.79 -43.81 44.82
C LYS A 331 -84.08 -44.31 44.16
N GLN A 332 -83.98 -44.91 42.98
CA GLN A 332 -85.15 -45.54 42.33
C GLN A 332 -85.66 -46.75 43.12
N LEU A 333 -84.77 -47.56 43.71
CA LEU A 333 -85.15 -48.68 44.58
C LEU A 333 -85.74 -48.21 45.93
N GLU A 334 -85.20 -47.14 46.50
CA GLU A 334 -85.79 -46.48 47.69
C GLU A 334 -87.22 -46.01 47.40
N LEU A 335 -87.48 -45.42 46.23
CA LEU A 335 -88.81 -44.97 45.83
C LEU A 335 -89.78 -46.14 45.66
N THR A 336 -89.40 -47.22 44.96
CA THR A 336 -90.29 -48.40 44.81
C THR A 336 -90.60 -49.07 46.15
N ASN A 337 -89.62 -49.16 47.05
CA ASN A 337 -89.83 -49.70 48.40
C ASN A 337 -90.75 -48.80 49.24
N THR A 338 -90.60 -47.48 49.14
CA THR A 338 -91.44 -46.49 49.85
C THR A 338 -92.90 -46.53 49.38
N LEU A 339 -93.13 -46.85 48.11
CA LEU A 339 -94.46 -46.89 47.49
C LEU A 339 -95.21 -48.22 47.66
N GLU A 340 -94.62 -49.25 48.26
CA GLU A 340 -95.25 -50.57 48.50
C GLU A 340 -95.92 -51.17 47.25
N ASP A 341 -95.21 -51.19 46.12
CA ASP A 341 -95.67 -51.67 44.80
C ASP A 341 -96.91 -50.97 44.19
N LYS A 342 -97.36 -49.84 44.76
CA LYS A 342 -98.42 -48.97 44.20
C LYS A 342 -97.82 -47.76 43.48
N ALA A 343 -98.61 -47.04 42.69
CA ALA A 343 -98.19 -45.76 42.15
C ALA A 343 -98.43 -44.62 43.16
N LEU A 344 -97.65 -43.52 43.06
CA LEU A 344 -97.87 -42.32 43.89
C LEU A 344 -99.24 -41.66 43.63
N SER A 345 -99.85 -41.89 42.47
CA SER A 345 -101.26 -41.55 42.19
C SER A 345 -102.23 -42.25 43.14
N ASP A 346 -101.92 -43.48 43.52
CA ASP A 346 -102.83 -44.38 44.23
C ASP A 346 -102.79 -44.05 45.73
N TRP A 347 -101.59 -43.71 46.23
CA TRP A 347 -101.42 -43.11 47.56
C TRP A 347 -102.02 -41.70 47.66
N ARG A 348 -101.83 -40.83 46.65
CA ARG A 348 -102.46 -39.48 46.63
C ARG A 348 -104.00 -39.55 46.58
N THR A 349 -104.59 -40.47 45.82
CA THR A 349 -106.05 -40.66 45.76
C THR A 349 -106.60 -41.31 47.03
N SER A 350 -105.87 -42.27 47.62
CA SER A 350 -106.21 -42.83 48.94
C SER A 350 -106.18 -41.77 50.03
N LEU A 351 -105.13 -40.93 50.06
CA LEU A 351 -104.99 -39.80 50.99
C LEU A 351 -106.14 -38.80 50.85
N ALA A 352 -106.55 -38.47 49.63
CA ALA A 352 -107.70 -37.59 49.38
C ALA A 352 -109.02 -38.21 49.92
N ALA A 353 -109.28 -39.48 49.61
CA ALA A 353 -110.47 -40.18 50.08
C ALA A 353 -110.52 -40.29 51.61
N LEU A 354 -109.38 -40.51 52.28
CA LEU A 354 -109.27 -40.51 53.74
C LEU A 354 -109.55 -39.12 54.34
N LYS A 355 -109.03 -38.05 53.73
CA LYS A 355 -109.31 -36.65 54.14
C LYS A 355 -110.78 -36.24 53.96
N GLU A 356 -111.51 -36.83 53.02
CA GLU A 356 -112.97 -36.66 52.91
C GLU A 356 -113.75 -37.54 53.92
N LYS A 357 -113.27 -38.76 54.19
CA LYS A 357 -113.93 -39.72 55.09
C LYS A 357 -113.91 -39.29 56.57
N LYS A 358 -112.79 -38.74 57.06
CA LYS A 358 -112.63 -38.31 58.46
C LYS A 358 -113.72 -37.32 58.94
N PRO A 359 -113.95 -36.16 58.29
CA PRO A 359 -114.96 -35.19 58.74
C PRO A 359 -116.41 -35.64 58.50
N LEU A 360 -116.64 -36.80 57.88
CA LEU A 360 -117.95 -37.46 57.83
C LEU A 360 -118.13 -38.42 59.00
N LEU A 361 -117.10 -39.20 59.38
CA LEU A 361 -117.09 -40.06 60.56
C LEU A 361 -117.29 -39.28 61.86
N GLU A 362 -116.61 -38.14 62.01
CA GLU A 362 -116.77 -37.23 63.16
C GLU A 362 -118.24 -36.82 63.33
N LYS A 363 -118.87 -36.31 62.25
CA LYS A 363 -120.28 -35.86 62.26
C LYS A 363 -121.28 -36.99 62.54
N VAL A 364 -120.98 -38.22 62.15
CA VAL A 364 -121.85 -39.38 62.47
C VAL A 364 -121.71 -39.76 63.95
N SER A 365 -120.52 -39.72 64.51
CA SER A 365 -120.27 -39.97 65.93
C SER A 365 -120.98 -38.94 66.83
N GLU A 366 -120.87 -37.65 66.49
CA GLU A 366 -121.60 -36.57 67.18
C GLU A 366 -123.12 -36.77 67.10
N ALA A 367 -123.65 -37.04 65.91
CA ALA A 367 -125.08 -37.26 65.72
C ALA A 367 -125.58 -38.52 66.47
N HIS A 368 -124.81 -39.60 66.50
CA HIS A 368 -125.14 -40.82 67.23
C HIS A 368 -125.20 -40.58 68.75
N GLN A 369 -124.22 -39.88 69.33
CA GLN A 369 -124.26 -39.51 70.75
C GLN A 369 -125.51 -38.67 71.06
N THR A 370 -125.80 -37.65 70.26
CA THR A 370 -126.99 -36.80 70.48
C THR A 370 -128.32 -37.54 70.32
N LEU A 371 -128.36 -38.61 69.51
CA LEU A 371 -129.52 -39.50 69.41
C LEU A 371 -129.71 -40.27 70.71
N VAL A 372 -128.66 -40.92 71.22
CA VAL A 372 -128.71 -41.73 72.46
C VAL A 372 -129.15 -40.87 73.65
N ASP A 373 -128.53 -39.71 73.83
CA ASP A 373 -128.86 -38.76 74.90
C ASP A 373 -130.33 -38.27 74.82
N SER A 374 -130.83 -38.06 73.59
CA SER A 374 -132.21 -37.61 73.37
C SER A 374 -133.23 -38.73 73.57
N ARG A 375 -132.86 -40.00 73.31
CA ARG A 375 -133.72 -41.18 73.50
C ARG A 375 -133.97 -41.45 74.99
N ASP A 376 -132.90 -41.55 75.77
CA ASP A 376 -132.96 -41.72 77.23
C ASP A 376 -133.78 -40.61 77.91
N ARG A 377 -133.64 -39.37 77.46
CA ARG A 377 -134.44 -38.24 77.93
C ARG A 377 -135.93 -38.35 77.55
N PHE A 378 -136.24 -38.80 76.33
CA PHE A 378 -137.62 -39.01 75.87
C PHE A 378 -138.33 -40.09 76.69
N ASP A 379 -137.64 -41.21 76.98
CA ASP A 379 -138.21 -42.32 77.75
C ASP A 379 -138.44 -41.95 79.22
N LYS A 380 -137.51 -41.19 79.83
CA LYS A 380 -137.69 -40.62 81.19
C LYS A 380 -138.88 -39.66 81.27
N LEU A 381 -139.10 -38.83 80.25
CA LEU A 381 -140.29 -37.98 80.14
C LEU A 381 -141.57 -38.81 79.90
N GLY A 382 -141.46 -39.94 79.19
CA GLY A 382 -142.55 -40.89 79.02
C GLY A 382 -143.05 -41.45 80.36
N ASN A 383 -142.16 -42.01 81.16
CA ASN A 383 -142.52 -42.54 82.49
C ASN A 383 -143.20 -41.46 83.36
N ARG A 384 -142.69 -40.22 83.36
CA ARG A 384 -143.25 -39.14 84.17
C ARG A 384 -144.63 -38.67 83.69
N HIS A 385 -144.91 -38.73 82.38
CA HIS A 385 -146.24 -38.46 81.83
C HIS A 385 -147.27 -39.47 82.35
N ASP A 386 -146.89 -40.75 82.39
CA ASP A 386 -147.81 -41.84 82.71
C ASP A 386 -148.11 -41.91 84.23
N GLU A 387 -147.13 -41.56 85.08
CA GLU A 387 -147.35 -41.27 86.51
C GLU A 387 -148.42 -40.20 86.73
N LEU A 388 -148.26 -39.02 86.13
CA LEU A 388 -149.19 -37.88 86.26
C LEU A 388 -150.58 -38.23 85.72
N THR A 389 -150.64 -39.02 84.65
CA THR A 389 -151.91 -39.48 84.06
C THR A 389 -152.65 -40.43 85.02
N ALA A 390 -151.95 -41.39 85.64
CA ALA A 390 -152.54 -42.28 86.63
C ALA A 390 -153.03 -41.52 87.88
N GLU A 391 -152.31 -40.48 88.32
CA GLU A 391 -152.70 -39.68 89.48
C GLU A 391 -153.91 -38.78 89.21
N SER A 392 -154.02 -38.16 88.02
CA SER A 392 -155.22 -37.40 87.61
C SER A 392 -156.48 -38.29 87.56
N VAL A 393 -156.38 -39.50 87.00
CA VAL A 393 -157.50 -40.48 86.98
C VAL A 393 -157.91 -40.91 88.40
N LYS A 394 -156.94 -41.10 89.29
CA LYS A 394 -157.20 -41.46 90.70
C LYS A 394 -157.94 -40.35 91.46
N LEU A 395 -157.54 -39.09 91.27
CA LEU A 395 -158.23 -37.93 91.85
C LEU A 395 -159.67 -37.78 91.31
N ALA A 396 -159.87 -37.98 90.01
CA ALA A 396 -161.19 -37.94 89.39
C ALA A 396 -162.17 -38.95 90.03
N GLY A 397 -161.72 -40.18 90.26
CA GLY A 397 -162.52 -41.21 90.93
C GLY A 397 -162.84 -40.87 92.39
N GLN A 398 -161.88 -40.29 93.13
CA GLN A 398 -162.11 -39.84 94.51
C GLN A 398 -163.12 -38.68 94.58
N HIS A 399 -163.04 -37.72 93.65
CA HIS A 399 -163.98 -36.60 93.56
C HIS A 399 -165.40 -37.11 93.31
N GLN A 400 -165.60 -38.03 92.36
CA GLN A 400 -166.91 -38.60 92.04
C GLN A 400 -167.58 -39.27 93.25
N ILE A 401 -166.84 -40.09 94.00
CA ILE A 401 -167.37 -40.80 95.18
C ILE A 401 -167.87 -39.83 96.26
N GLN A 402 -167.18 -38.70 96.48
CA GLN A 402 -167.59 -37.73 97.50
C GLN A 402 -168.77 -36.86 97.03
N VAL A 403 -168.88 -36.56 95.73
CA VAL A 403 -170.08 -35.92 95.15
C VAL A 403 -171.32 -36.80 95.35
N GLU A 404 -171.21 -38.11 95.09
CA GLU A 404 -172.29 -39.07 95.31
C GLU A 404 -172.66 -39.20 96.80
N LYS A 405 -171.67 -39.23 97.70
CA LYS A 405 -171.88 -39.24 99.16
C LYS A 405 -172.62 -37.98 99.64
N HIS A 406 -172.23 -36.79 99.18
CA HIS A 406 -172.92 -35.54 99.50
C HIS A 406 -174.39 -35.59 99.08
N ALA A 407 -174.67 -35.99 97.84
CA ALA A 407 -176.02 -36.08 97.29
C ALA A 407 -176.90 -37.15 97.95
N ALA A 408 -176.31 -38.16 98.60
CA ALA A 408 -177.03 -39.14 99.42
C ALA A 408 -177.43 -38.55 100.78
N LEU A 409 -176.47 -37.96 101.52
CA LEU A 409 -176.70 -37.36 102.84
C LEU A 409 -177.71 -36.21 102.78
N GLU A 410 -177.68 -35.41 101.72
CA GLU A 410 -178.63 -34.31 101.50
C GLU A 410 -180.08 -34.78 101.38
N LYS A 411 -180.32 -35.98 100.81
CA LYS A 411 -181.65 -36.60 100.81
C LYS A 411 -182.05 -37.12 102.18
N GLU A 412 -181.12 -37.75 102.91
CA GLU A 412 -181.37 -38.31 104.25
C GLU A 412 -181.76 -37.23 105.26
N VAL A 413 -181.09 -36.08 105.24
CA VAL A 413 -181.45 -34.87 106.01
C VAL A 413 -182.91 -34.46 105.77
N SER A 414 -183.36 -34.41 104.50
CA SER A 414 -184.74 -34.01 104.15
C SER A 414 -185.82 -35.01 104.61
N LEU A 415 -185.46 -36.30 104.75
CA LEU A 415 -186.36 -37.35 105.21
C LEU A 415 -186.56 -37.29 106.74
N LEU A 416 -185.49 -37.05 107.49
CA LEU A 416 -185.56 -36.94 108.94
C LEU A 416 -186.31 -35.68 109.40
N GLU A 417 -186.22 -34.58 108.65
CA GLU A 417 -187.02 -33.36 108.86
C GLU A 417 -188.53 -33.60 108.72
N THR A 418 -188.94 -34.44 107.76
CA THR A 418 -190.36 -34.75 107.52
C THR A 418 -190.93 -35.78 108.51
N GLN A 419 -190.12 -36.71 109.03
CA GLN A 419 -190.55 -37.54 110.17
C GLN A 419 -190.75 -36.75 111.46
N LEU A 420 -189.87 -35.78 111.75
CA LEU A 420 -189.92 -34.99 112.99
C LEU A 420 -191.20 -34.17 113.14
N THR A 421 -191.78 -33.70 112.04
CA THR A 421 -193.02 -32.91 112.06
C THR A 421 -194.24 -33.77 112.34
N LEU A 422 -194.33 -34.97 111.76
CA LEU A 422 -195.43 -35.92 111.96
C LEU A 422 -195.56 -36.40 113.42
N LEU A 423 -194.43 -36.67 114.10
CA LEU A 423 -194.44 -37.13 115.49
C LEU A 423 -195.03 -36.08 116.45
N LYS A 424 -194.81 -34.78 116.18
CA LYS A 424 -195.35 -33.69 117.00
C LYS A 424 -196.87 -33.53 116.85
N THR A 425 -197.46 -33.89 115.71
CA THR A 425 -198.92 -33.81 115.49
C THR A 425 -199.69 -34.92 116.19
N ILE A 426 -199.04 -36.05 116.51
CA ILE A 426 -199.70 -37.19 117.19
C ILE A 426 -199.94 -36.90 118.68
N GLN A 427 -199.08 -36.08 119.31
CA GLN A 427 -199.17 -35.75 120.73
C GLN A 427 -200.28 -34.74 121.07
N SER A 428 -200.84 -34.00 120.10
CA SER A 428 -201.78 -32.91 120.37
C SER A 428 -203.26 -33.31 120.51
N PHE A 429 -203.60 -34.60 120.60
CA PHE A 429 -204.98 -35.11 120.60
C PHE A 429 -205.49 -35.65 121.94
N ASP A 430 -204.88 -35.25 123.06
CA ASP A 430 -205.06 -35.96 124.34
C ASP A 430 -206.35 -35.62 125.10
N GLU A 431 -206.81 -34.36 125.03
CA GLU A 431 -208.07 -33.94 125.68
C GLU A 431 -209.29 -34.68 125.11
N ALA A 432 -209.28 -35.02 123.81
CA ALA A 432 -210.37 -35.72 123.14
C ALA A 432 -210.58 -37.17 123.63
N ARG A 433 -209.57 -37.80 124.24
CA ARG A 433 -209.68 -39.15 124.82
C ARG A 433 -210.54 -39.19 126.09
N HIS A 434 -210.58 -38.08 126.83
CA HIS A 434 -211.13 -38.03 128.19
C HIS A 434 -212.67 -37.92 128.26
N GLN A 435 -213.37 -37.90 127.13
CA GLN A 435 -214.84 -37.75 127.06
C GLN A 435 -215.59 -39.05 126.65
N LEU A 436 -214.91 -40.19 126.60
CA LEU A 436 -215.51 -41.49 126.28
C LEU A 436 -216.00 -42.21 127.55
N GLN A 437 -217.26 -42.64 127.55
CA GLN A 437 -217.83 -43.55 128.56
C GLN A 437 -218.58 -44.70 127.86
N ASP A 438 -218.70 -45.83 128.56
CA ASP A 438 -219.08 -47.11 127.96
C ASP A 438 -220.60 -47.29 127.83
N GLY A 439 -221.03 -47.92 126.73
CA GLY A 439 -222.43 -48.25 126.43
C GLY A 439 -223.25 -47.24 125.59
N GLU A 440 -222.82 -45.97 125.50
CA GLU A 440 -223.47 -44.92 124.69
C GLU A 440 -222.65 -44.53 123.43
N ASP A 441 -223.27 -43.80 122.49
CA ASP A 441 -222.71 -43.56 121.14
C ASP A 441 -221.83 -42.30 121.05
N CYS A 442 -220.61 -42.45 120.55
CA CYS A 442 -219.59 -41.38 120.50
C CYS A 442 -219.87 -40.29 119.45
N PRO A 443 -219.86 -38.98 119.82
CA PRO A 443 -220.28 -37.87 118.95
C PRO A 443 -219.34 -37.53 117.78
N LEU A 444 -218.13 -38.11 117.71
CA LEU A 444 -217.16 -37.84 116.64
C LEU A 444 -217.11 -38.93 115.54
N CYS A 445 -217.62 -40.14 115.79
CA CYS A 445 -217.61 -41.21 114.79
C CYS A 445 -218.74 -42.26 114.87
N GLY A 446 -219.55 -42.28 115.94
CA GLY A 446 -220.61 -43.29 116.12
C GLY A 446 -220.14 -44.73 116.37
N SER A 447 -218.84 -44.97 116.58
CA SER A 447 -218.31 -46.27 117.01
C SER A 447 -218.45 -46.46 118.53
N ARG A 448 -218.61 -47.71 118.96
CA ARG A 448 -218.68 -48.12 120.38
C ARG A 448 -217.37 -48.69 120.95
N GLU A 449 -216.32 -48.84 120.14
CA GLU A 449 -215.00 -49.32 120.57
C GLU A 449 -213.87 -48.43 120.01
N HIS A 450 -212.79 -48.22 120.79
CA HIS A 450 -211.70 -47.27 120.48
C HIS A 450 -210.31 -47.79 120.93
N PRO A 451 -209.30 -47.98 120.03
CA PRO A 451 -208.01 -48.61 120.39
C PRO A 451 -207.03 -47.81 121.26
N PHE A 452 -207.26 -46.52 121.51
CA PHE A 452 -206.30 -45.61 122.17
C PHE A 452 -206.83 -44.98 123.47
N ALA A 453 -207.83 -45.59 124.10
CA ALA A 453 -208.35 -45.17 125.40
C ALA A 453 -207.41 -45.55 126.57
N GLU A 454 -206.68 -46.68 126.46
CA GLU A 454 -205.82 -47.22 127.52
C GLU A 454 -204.36 -46.67 127.51
N GLY A 455 -204.18 -45.39 127.17
CA GLY A 455 -202.95 -44.65 127.48
C GLY A 455 -201.66 -44.97 126.70
N ASN A 456 -201.71 -45.75 125.61
CA ASN A 456 -200.51 -46.05 124.80
C ASN A 456 -200.21 -44.96 123.75
N ILE A 457 -199.11 -44.19 123.92
CA ILE A 457 -198.66 -43.11 123.02
C ILE A 457 -197.11 -43.06 122.93
N PRO A 458 -196.49 -42.92 121.73
CA PRO A 458 -195.02 -42.77 121.58
C PRO A 458 -194.43 -41.37 121.87
N LEU A 459 -193.09 -41.31 121.98
CA LEU A 459 -192.28 -40.10 122.23
C LEU A 459 -191.36 -39.76 121.03
N ALA A 460 -190.75 -38.56 121.02
CA ALA A 460 -190.24 -37.91 119.79
C ALA A 460 -188.76 -37.48 119.77
N ASP A 461 -187.96 -37.73 120.82
CA ASP A 461 -186.60 -37.16 120.92
C ASP A 461 -185.56 -37.79 119.95
N GLU A 462 -185.63 -39.09 119.68
CA GLU A 462 -184.60 -39.82 118.92
C GLU A 462 -184.36 -39.24 117.50
N THR A 463 -185.43 -38.78 116.85
CA THR A 463 -185.41 -38.23 115.49
C THR A 463 -184.73 -36.85 115.41
N ILE A 464 -184.52 -36.14 116.52
CA ILE A 464 -183.77 -34.87 116.55
C ILE A 464 -182.27 -35.13 116.44
N ALA A 465 -181.77 -36.18 117.09
CA ALA A 465 -180.34 -36.47 117.18
C ALA A 465 -179.76 -36.88 115.81
N THR A 466 -180.45 -37.77 115.11
CA THR A 466 -180.04 -38.30 113.79
C THR A 466 -179.99 -37.21 112.71
N LEU A 467 -180.94 -36.27 112.73
CA LEU A 467 -180.96 -35.13 111.80
C LEU A 467 -179.72 -34.23 111.97
N ARG A 468 -179.28 -34.00 113.22
CA ARG A 468 -178.12 -33.15 113.49
C ARG A 468 -176.81 -33.76 112.96
N THR A 469 -176.64 -35.08 113.06
CA THR A 469 -175.46 -35.77 112.53
C THR A 469 -175.41 -35.73 111.00
N ALA A 470 -176.51 -36.09 110.32
CA ALA A 470 -176.55 -36.13 108.85
C ALA A 470 -176.23 -34.77 108.20
N ARG A 471 -176.66 -33.66 108.81
CA ARG A 471 -176.32 -32.30 108.36
C ARG A 471 -174.81 -31.99 108.46
N ALA A 472 -174.13 -32.45 109.51
CA ALA A 472 -172.69 -32.22 109.68
C ALA A 472 -171.86 -33.06 108.69
N ASP A 473 -172.25 -34.32 108.46
CA ASP A 473 -171.58 -35.20 107.50
C ASP A 473 -171.74 -34.72 106.05
N ARG A 474 -172.85 -34.05 105.71
CA ARG A 474 -173.07 -33.41 104.41
C ARG A 474 -172.07 -32.27 104.20
N GLU A 475 -171.95 -31.35 105.15
CA GLU A 475 -171.05 -30.20 105.06
C GLU A 475 -169.59 -30.64 104.83
N ALA A 476 -169.13 -31.62 105.62
CA ALA A 476 -167.79 -32.18 105.50
C ALA A 476 -167.53 -32.89 104.16
N ALA A 477 -168.56 -33.43 103.49
CA ALA A 477 -168.41 -34.02 102.16
C ALA A 477 -168.20 -32.95 101.07
N ASN A 478 -168.79 -31.75 101.22
CA ASN A 478 -168.68 -30.66 100.25
C ASN A 478 -167.26 -30.08 100.19
N ASP A 479 -166.63 -29.84 101.36
CA ASP A 479 -165.27 -29.29 101.44
C ASP A 479 -164.25 -30.21 100.75
N ILE A 480 -164.39 -31.54 100.92
CA ILE A 480 -163.51 -32.54 100.30
C ILE A 480 -163.63 -32.52 98.76
N VAL A 481 -164.84 -32.31 98.23
CA VAL A 481 -165.06 -32.19 96.77
C VAL A 481 -164.34 -30.96 96.20
N ALA A 482 -164.43 -29.81 96.87
CA ALA A 482 -163.75 -28.58 96.44
C ALA A 482 -162.22 -28.75 96.43
N ASP A 483 -161.67 -29.36 97.48
CA ASP A 483 -160.23 -29.53 97.68
C ASP A 483 -159.59 -30.52 96.67
N LEU A 484 -160.31 -31.59 96.31
CA LEU A 484 -159.90 -32.53 95.26
C LEU A 484 -159.85 -31.88 93.87
N LYS A 485 -160.80 -31.00 93.57
CA LYS A 485 -160.90 -30.31 92.27
C LYS A 485 -159.72 -29.38 92.00
N ILE A 486 -159.19 -28.71 93.04
CA ILE A 486 -157.99 -27.87 92.93
C ILE A 486 -156.75 -28.72 92.62
N LYS A 487 -156.59 -29.86 93.30
CA LYS A 487 -155.46 -30.79 93.10
C LYS A 487 -155.42 -31.34 91.68
N GLN A 488 -156.57 -31.71 91.13
CA GLN A 488 -156.67 -32.27 89.78
C GLN A 488 -156.20 -31.27 88.70
N ALA A 489 -156.63 -30.00 88.80
CA ALA A 489 -156.20 -28.94 87.88
C ALA A 489 -154.69 -28.65 87.91
N GLY A 490 -154.01 -28.93 89.03
CA GLY A 490 -152.55 -28.84 89.11
C GLY A 490 -151.84 -29.92 88.28
N ILE A 491 -152.28 -31.18 88.41
CA ILE A 491 -151.65 -32.33 87.74
C ILE A 491 -151.85 -32.28 86.22
N ASP A 492 -153.02 -31.84 85.74
CA ASP A 492 -153.26 -31.75 84.30
C ASP A 492 -152.32 -30.73 83.61
N LYS A 493 -151.95 -29.64 84.30
CA LYS A 493 -150.97 -28.66 83.81
C LYS A 493 -149.55 -29.24 83.73
N ASP A 494 -149.12 -29.97 84.76
CA ASP A 494 -147.80 -30.61 84.77
C ASP A 494 -147.69 -31.66 83.65
N ARG A 495 -148.80 -32.38 83.35
CA ARG A 495 -148.87 -33.31 82.21
C ARG A 495 -148.66 -32.60 80.87
N GLU A 496 -149.30 -31.45 80.64
CA GLU A 496 -149.12 -30.65 79.41
C GLU A 496 -147.66 -30.21 79.21
N GLN A 497 -146.97 -29.79 80.28
CA GLN A 497 -145.56 -29.41 80.20
C GLN A 497 -144.65 -30.59 79.81
N VAL A 498 -144.93 -31.80 80.33
CA VAL A 498 -144.17 -33.02 79.97
C VAL A 498 -144.41 -33.40 78.51
N VAL A 499 -145.64 -33.27 77.99
CA VAL A 499 -145.93 -33.52 76.56
C VAL A 499 -145.12 -32.59 75.64
N ALA A 500 -145.04 -31.30 75.96
CA ALA A 500 -144.25 -30.34 75.17
C ALA A 500 -142.75 -30.70 75.13
N GLN A 501 -142.16 -31.07 76.27
CA GLN A 501 -140.75 -31.48 76.35
C GLN A 501 -140.50 -32.82 75.63
N LYS A 502 -141.49 -33.73 75.63
CA LYS A 502 -141.43 -35.01 74.91
C LYS A 502 -141.44 -34.79 73.39
N GLN A 503 -142.18 -33.81 72.89
CA GLN A 503 -142.14 -33.41 71.47
C GLN A 503 -140.76 -32.86 71.07
N GLU A 504 -140.18 -31.94 71.85
CA GLU A 504 -138.83 -31.40 71.57
C GLU A 504 -137.77 -32.51 71.47
N CYS A 505 -137.84 -33.51 72.35
CA CYS A 505 -136.95 -34.66 72.29
C CYS A 505 -137.20 -35.52 71.03
N SER A 506 -138.47 -35.71 70.64
CA SER A 506 -138.83 -36.44 69.40
C SER A 506 -138.26 -35.77 68.15
N ASP A 507 -138.36 -34.44 68.05
CA ASP A 507 -137.88 -33.69 66.88
C ASP A 507 -136.34 -33.76 66.78
N ARG A 508 -135.64 -33.73 67.92
CA ARG A 508 -134.18 -33.92 68.01
C ARG A 508 -133.74 -35.34 67.64
N ILE A 509 -134.49 -36.36 68.06
CA ILE A 509 -134.24 -37.76 67.66
C ILE A 509 -134.35 -37.89 66.14
N ALA A 510 -135.45 -37.40 65.53
CA ALA A 510 -135.66 -37.46 64.08
C ALA A 510 -134.59 -36.71 63.28
N ALA A 511 -134.13 -35.54 63.77
CA ALA A 511 -133.03 -34.80 63.17
C ALA A 511 -131.71 -35.59 63.21
N SER A 512 -131.40 -36.24 64.33
CA SER A 512 -130.19 -37.04 64.52
C SER A 512 -130.23 -38.33 63.67
N GLU A 513 -131.35 -39.07 63.68
CA GLU A 513 -131.58 -40.24 62.82
C GLU A 513 -131.37 -39.89 61.33
N SER A 514 -131.86 -38.73 60.89
CA SER A 514 -131.68 -38.23 59.52
C SER A 514 -130.22 -37.95 59.16
N LEU A 515 -129.46 -37.31 60.07
CA LEU A 515 -128.03 -37.03 59.86
C LEU A 515 -127.18 -38.31 59.82
N ILE A 516 -127.40 -39.23 60.76
CA ILE A 516 -126.70 -40.52 60.83
C ILE A 516 -127.00 -41.32 59.55
N LYS A 517 -128.28 -41.41 59.13
CA LYS A 517 -128.67 -42.12 57.90
C LYS A 517 -128.07 -41.51 56.64
N LYS A 518 -128.07 -40.17 56.51
CA LYS A 518 -127.52 -39.47 55.34
C LYS A 518 -126.01 -39.70 55.20
N ASN A 519 -125.27 -39.55 56.28
CA ASN A 519 -123.81 -39.64 56.26
C ASN A 519 -123.32 -41.10 56.34
N GLY A 520 -124.05 -41.99 57.02
CA GLY A 520 -123.76 -43.42 57.08
C GLY A 520 -123.80 -44.10 55.71
N VAL A 521 -124.74 -43.70 54.84
CA VAL A 521 -124.76 -44.15 53.43
C VAL A 521 -123.52 -43.69 52.66
N LEU A 522 -123.04 -42.46 52.87
CA LEU A 522 -121.80 -41.97 52.25
C LEU A 522 -120.54 -42.69 52.77
N LEU A 523 -120.59 -43.16 54.02
CA LEU A 523 -119.50 -43.90 54.68
C LEU A 523 -119.59 -45.43 54.48
N SER A 524 -120.68 -45.94 53.91
CA SER A 524 -121.01 -47.38 53.82
C SER A 524 -121.04 -48.10 55.18
N ILE A 525 -121.55 -47.43 56.22
CA ILE A 525 -121.71 -47.99 57.58
C ILE A 525 -123.14 -48.49 57.75
N ASP A 526 -123.33 -49.66 58.36
CA ASP A 526 -124.67 -50.08 58.80
C ASP A 526 -125.09 -49.28 60.04
N VAL A 527 -126.03 -48.35 59.83
CA VAL A 527 -126.63 -47.50 60.86
C VAL A 527 -127.53 -48.30 61.83
N SER A 528 -127.80 -49.56 61.52
CA SER A 528 -128.67 -50.46 62.30
C SER A 528 -127.93 -51.24 63.39
N ASP A 529 -126.60 -51.18 63.45
CA ASP A 529 -125.78 -51.96 64.37
C ASP A 529 -125.97 -51.50 65.83
N PRO A 530 -126.35 -52.37 66.78
CA PRO A 530 -126.43 -52.01 68.19
C PRO A 530 -125.07 -51.62 68.82
N ALA A 531 -123.94 -51.97 68.18
CA ALA A 531 -122.59 -51.58 68.58
C ALA A 531 -122.01 -50.39 67.78
N LEU A 532 -122.86 -49.61 67.10
CA LEU A 532 -122.47 -48.51 66.20
C LEU A 532 -121.45 -47.53 66.81
N ALA A 533 -121.48 -47.28 68.13
CA ALA A 533 -120.48 -46.45 68.80
C ALA A 533 -119.04 -47.05 68.76
N GLU A 534 -118.89 -48.35 68.98
CA GLU A 534 -117.59 -49.05 68.92
C GLU A 534 -117.11 -49.15 67.46
N VAL A 535 -118.03 -49.38 66.53
CA VAL A 535 -117.77 -49.39 65.09
C VAL A 535 -117.30 -48.02 64.60
N LEU A 536 -117.92 -46.92 65.05
CA LEU A 536 -117.49 -45.56 64.71
C LEU A 536 -116.13 -45.21 65.30
N SER A 537 -115.87 -45.56 66.57
CA SER A 537 -114.57 -45.29 67.22
C SER A 537 -113.42 -46.06 66.56
N SER A 538 -113.62 -47.34 66.26
CA SER A 538 -112.62 -48.16 65.57
C SER A 538 -112.40 -47.70 64.12
N LEU A 539 -113.45 -47.33 63.39
CA LEU A 539 -113.32 -46.75 62.04
C LEU A 539 -112.59 -45.41 62.04
N GLN A 540 -112.84 -44.54 63.03
CA GLN A 540 -112.11 -43.27 63.19
C GLN A 540 -110.61 -43.51 63.39
N GLN A 541 -110.24 -44.40 64.32
CA GLN A 541 -108.83 -44.71 64.58
C GLN A 541 -108.13 -45.28 63.34
N VAL A 542 -108.73 -46.28 62.69
CA VAL A 542 -108.16 -46.85 61.44
C VAL A 542 -108.01 -45.80 60.36
N THR A 543 -108.97 -44.87 60.20
CA THR A 543 -108.80 -43.78 59.22
C THR A 543 -107.73 -42.76 59.58
N GLU A 544 -107.40 -42.56 60.85
CA GLU A 544 -106.32 -41.66 61.26
C GLU A 544 -104.95 -42.32 61.06
N ASP A 545 -104.82 -43.60 61.42
CA ASP A 545 -103.59 -44.39 61.21
C ASP A 545 -103.28 -44.55 59.71
N ASP A 546 -104.29 -44.85 58.87
CA ASP A 546 -104.12 -44.90 57.40
C ASP A 546 -103.84 -43.52 56.79
N LEU A 547 -104.38 -42.43 57.37
CA LEU A 547 -104.16 -41.06 56.92
C LEU A 547 -102.70 -40.63 57.16
N ASP A 548 -102.20 -40.79 58.38
CA ASP A 548 -100.83 -40.48 58.77
C ASP A 548 -99.82 -41.33 57.97
N ARG A 549 -100.09 -42.62 57.80
CA ARG A 549 -99.28 -43.50 56.93
C ARG A 549 -99.25 -43.01 55.48
N SER A 550 -100.41 -42.70 54.90
CA SER A 550 -100.52 -42.25 53.51
C SER A 550 -99.83 -40.90 53.30
N GLU A 551 -99.94 -39.97 54.24
CA GLU A 551 -99.28 -38.66 54.18
C GLU A 551 -97.75 -38.78 54.28
N LYS A 552 -97.25 -39.64 55.17
CA LYS A 552 -95.81 -39.95 55.27
C LYS A 552 -95.26 -40.60 54.00
N ILE A 553 -95.97 -41.55 53.41
CA ILE A 553 -95.56 -42.21 52.16
C ILE A 553 -95.54 -41.21 51.00
N VAL A 554 -96.58 -40.37 50.85
CA VAL A 554 -96.62 -39.34 49.79
C VAL A 554 -95.47 -38.33 49.94
N LEU A 555 -95.22 -37.81 51.15
CA LEU A 555 -94.13 -36.85 51.39
C LEU A 555 -92.75 -37.46 51.14
N ALA A 556 -92.50 -38.70 51.57
CA ALA A 556 -91.23 -39.39 51.33
C ALA A 556 -91.01 -39.68 49.83
N ALA A 557 -92.06 -40.13 49.14
CA ALA A 557 -92.01 -40.37 47.70
C ALA A 557 -91.79 -39.08 46.89
N GLU A 558 -92.41 -37.95 47.26
CA GLU A 558 -92.21 -36.66 46.58
C GLU A 558 -90.79 -36.11 46.72
N VAL A 559 -90.15 -36.32 47.88
CA VAL A 559 -88.72 -36.01 48.06
C VAL A 559 -87.85 -36.92 47.19
N LEU A 560 -88.13 -38.22 47.15
CA LEU A 560 -87.38 -39.18 46.34
C LEU A 560 -87.56 -38.96 44.82
N GLU A 561 -88.76 -38.63 44.34
CA GLU A 561 -88.98 -38.23 42.94
C GLU A 561 -88.13 -37.01 42.57
N LYS A 562 -88.08 -36.00 43.46
CA LYS A 562 -87.27 -34.80 43.26
C LYS A 562 -85.77 -35.14 43.21
N ASP A 563 -85.26 -35.92 44.16
CA ASP A 563 -83.87 -36.38 44.16
C ASP A 563 -83.54 -37.18 42.90
N ILE A 564 -84.43 -38.08 42.46
CA ILE A 564 -84.27 -38.85 41.22
C ILE A 564 -84.19 -37.95 39.98
N THR A 565 -84.99 -36.87 39.89
CA THR A 565 -84.90 -35.92 38.77
C THR A 565 -83.57 -35.15 38.78
N ALA A 566 -83.10 -34.70 39.94
CA ALA A 566 -81.80 -34.05 40.07
C ALA A 566 -80.63 -35.00 39.72
N GLN A 567 -80.69 -36.26 40.14
CA GLN A 567 -79.68 -37.27 39.79
C GLN A 567 -79.74 -37.67 38.30
N ARG A 568 -80.91 -37.65 37.65
CA ARG A 568 -81.02 -37.82 36.19
C ARG A 568 -80.35 -36.68 35.43
N GLU A 569 -80.57 -35.44 35.83
CA GLU A 569 -79.88 -34.28 35.24
C GLU A 569 -78.35 -34.37 35.40
N LEU A 570 -77.85 -34.83 36.54
CA LEU A 570 -76.41 -35.04 36.77
C LEU A 570 -75.86 -36.21 35.94
N PHE A 571 -76.62 -37.29 35.80
CA PHE A 571 -76.27 -38.43 34.96
C PHE A 571 -76.14 -38.05 33.49
N ASP A 572 -77.11 -37.33 32.91
CA ASP A 572 -77.03 -36.95 31.50
C ASP A 572 -75.91 -35.91 31.23
N LYS A 573 -75.64 -34.99 32.17
CA LYS A 573 -74.51 -34.04 32.08
C LYS A 573 -73.14 -34.75 32.13
N THR A 574 -72.95 -35.69 33.06
CA THR A 574 -71.68 -36.45 33.17
C THR A 574 -71.50 -37.45 32.02
N LYS A 575 -72.59 -38.04 31.52
CA LYS A 575 -72.60 -38.87 30.31
C LYS A 575 -72.22 -38.08 29.04
N GLU A 576 -72.63 -36.82 28.92
CA GLU A 576 -72.15 -35.94 27.86
C GLU A 576 -70.64 -35.66 28.02
N ALA A 577 -70.16 -35.37 29.23
CA ALA A 577 -68.74 -35.15 29.51
C ALA A 577 -67.85 -36.38 29.26
N VAL A 578 -68.33 -37.60 29.55
CA VAL A 578 -67.71 -38.86 29.12
C VAL A 578 -67.63 -38.93 27.59
N SER A 579 -68.71 -38.56 26.87
CA SER A 579 -68.70 -38.58 25.40
C SER A 579 -67.74 -37.56 24.77
N VAL A 580 -67.50 -36.42 25.44
CA VAL A 580 -66.52 -35.40 25.02
C VAL A 580 -65.10 -35.88 25.29
N SER A 581 -64.78 -36.27 26.52
CA SER A 581 -63.44 -36.76 26.91
C SER A 581 -63.01 -38.02 26.15
N ALA A 582 -63.95 -38.88 25.75
CA ALA A 582 -63.69 -40.01 24.84
C ALA A 582 -63.25 -39.55 23.43
N ARG A 583 -63.91 -38.52 22.86
CA ARG A 583 -63.54 -37.95 21.55
C ARG A 583 -62.17 -37.24 21.61
N GLU A 584 -61.91 -36.51 22.69
CA GLU A 584 -60.59 -35.90 22.93
C GLU A 584 -59.49 -36.96 23.01
N THR A 585 -59.73 -38.03 23.80
CA THR A 585 -58.79 -39.15 23.94
C THR A 585 -58.51 -39.84 22.61
N GLN A 586 -59.54 -40.03 21.78
CA GLN A 586 -59.37 -40.57 20.42
C GLN A 586 -58.53 -39.62 19.54
N SER A 587 -58.80 -38.32 19.57
CA SER A 587 -58.02 -37.31 18.83
C SER A 587 -56.55 -37.29 19.26
N ALA A 588 -56.28 -37.28 20.57
CA ALA A 588 -54.93 -37.35 21.13
C ALA A 588 -54.21 -38.66 20.79
N THR A 589 -54.94 -39.79 20.70
CA THR A 589 -54.38 -41.08 20.27
C THR A 589 -53.90 -41.00 18.81
N HIS A 590 -54.72 -40.46 17.91
CA HIS A 590 -54.33 -40.27 16.50
C HIS A 590 -53.13 -39.30 16.34
N GLN A 591 -53.06 -38.24 17.16
CA GLN A 591 -51.92 -37.31 17.17
C GLN A 591 -50.63 -37.97 17.66
N ARG A 592 -50.68 -38.76 18.73
CA ARG A 592 -49.56 -39.56 19.23
C ARG A 592 -49.08 -40.55 18.17
N ASP A 593 -49.98 -41.32 17.58
CA ASP A 593 -49.65 -42.41 16.66
C ASP A 593 -49.05 -41.87 15.35
N THR A 594 -49.56 -40.75 14.83
CA THR A 594 -48.98 -40.09 13.65
C THR A 594 -47.62 -39.46 13.93
N ALA A 595 -47.41 -38.84 15.10
CA ALA A 595 -46.08 -38.36 15.51
C ALA A 595 -45.07 -39.51 15.66
N GLN A 596 -45.49 -40.64 16.23
CA GLN A 596 -44.63 -41.80 16.42
C GLN A 596 -44.26 -42.49 15.08
N GLN A 597 -45.22 -42.65 14.16
CA GLN A 597 -44.92 -43.13 12.79
C GLN A 597 -43.96 -42.19 12.04
N ALA A 598 -44.09 -40.86 12.23
CA ALA A 598 -43.16 -39.90 11.65
C ALA A 598 -41.74 -40.05 12.24
N LEU A 599 -41.61 -40.32 13.55
CA LEU A 599 -40.34 -40.58 14.21
C LEU A 599 -39.67 -41.87 13.70
N GLU A 600 -40.43 -42.98 13.63
CA GLU A 600 -39.92 -44.27 13.13
C GLU A 600 -39.44 -44.15 11.67
N ARG A 601 -40.21 -43.45 10.83
CA ARG A 601 -39.81 -43.12 9.46
C ARG A 601 -38.55 -42.26 9.39
N LEU A 602 -38.45 -41.20 10.18
CA LEU A 602 -37.28 -40.31 10.18
C LEU A 602 -36.01 -41.02 10.70
N ARG A 603 -36.15 -41.92 11.68
CA ARG A 603 -35.06 -42.79 12.15
C ARG A 603 -34.57 -43.72 11.04
N ALA A 604 -35.48 -44.36 10.30
CA ALA A 604 -35.12 -45.22 9.17
C ALA A 604 -34.45 -44.43 8.02
N GLU A 605 -34.99 -43.25 7.66
CA GLU A 605 -34.40 -42.38 6.63
C GLU A 605 -33.02 -41.83 7.04
N ALA A 606 -32.82 -41.50 8.33
CA ALA A 606 -31.53 -41.04 8.84
C ALA A 606 -30.48 -42.16 8.88
N GLY A 607 -30.84 -43.37 9.33
CA GLY A 607 -29.94 -44.53 9.34
C GLY A 607 -29.55 -45.01 7.93
N ALA A 608 -30.46 -44.90 6.96
CA ALA A 608 -30.15 -45.18 5.56
C ALA A 608 -29.14 -44.18 4.97
N LEU A 609 -29.27 -42.90 5.30
CA LEU A 609 -28.30 -41.86 4.90
C LEU A 609 -26.95 -42.03 5.60
N ASP A 610 -26.92 -42.42 6.86
CA ASP A 610 -25.69 -42.69 7.62
C ASP A 610 -24.91 -43.88 7.02
N ALA A 611 -25.58 -44.97 6.68
CA ALA A 611 -24.97 -46.11 6.00
C ALA A 611 -24.47 -45.75 4.58
N GLN A 612 -25.21 -44.91 3.84
CA GLN A 612 -24.76 -44.38 2.55
C GLN A 612 -23.55 -43.46 2.69
N PHE A 613 -23.49 -42.63 3.74
CA PHE A 613 -22.35 -41.76 4.01
C PHE A 613 -21.09 -42.57 4.28
N HIS A 614 -21.15 -43.56 5.18
CA HIS A 614 -20.01 -44.44 5.49
C HIS A 614 -19.55 -45.23 4.24
N THR A 615 -20.48 -45.79 3.46
CA THR A 615 -20.13 -46.53 2.22
C THR A 615 -19.40 -45.61 1.22
N ALA A 616 -19.95 -44.43 0.96
CA ALA A 616 -19.33 -43.45 0.05
C ALA A 616 -18.03 -42.85 0.63
N GLN A 617 -17.86 -42.85 1.94
CA GLN A 617 -16.64 -42.41 2.62
C GLN A 617 -15.54 -43.45 2.43
N ASP A 618 -15.83 -44.73 2.62
CA ASP A 618 -14.87 -45.82 2.39
C ASP A 618 -14.44 -45.92 0.92
N ASP A 619 -15.39 -45.84 -0.02
CA ASP A 619 -15.11 -45.83 -1.47
C ASP A 619 -14.15 -44.70 -1.89
N VAL A 620 -14.32 -43.53 -1.27
CA VAL A 620 -13.51 -42.33 -1.51
C VAL A 620 -12.17 -42.42 -0.77
N GLN A 621 -12.17 -42.93 0.46
CA GLN A 621 -10.97 -43.06 1.27
C GLN A 621 -9.99 -44.06 0.63
N GLN A 622 -10.48 -45.15 0.03
CA GLN A 622 -9.65 -46.05 -0.79
C GLN A 622 -9.07 -45.36 -2.03
N GLU A 623 -9.87 -44.53 -2.72
CA GLU A 623 -9.42 -43.78 -3.91
C GLU A 623 -8.36 -42.72 -3.59
N ILE A 624 -8.44 -42.06 -2.41
CA ILE A 624 -7.45 -41.04 -2.01
C ILE A 624 -6.28 -41.57 -1.15
N PHE A 625 -6.37 -42.79 -0.62
CA PHE A 625 -5.31 -43.43 0.17
C PHE A 625 -3.98 -43.48 -0.60
N VAL A 626 -4.07 -43.70 -1.92
CA VAL A 626 -2.93 -43.70 -2.85
C VAL A 626 -2.09 -42.41 -2.77
N TYR A 627 -2.72 -41.25 -2.54
CA TYR A 627 -2.03 -39.96 -2.41
C TYR A 627 -1.51 -39.67 -0.98
N GLY A 628 -1.61 -40.64 -0.06
CA GLY A 628 -1.12 -40.55 1.32
C GLY A 628 -2.14 -40.05 2.35
N ILE A 629 -3.44 -40.04 2.03
CA ILE A 629 -4.49 -39.51 2.92
C ILE A 629 -5.22 -40.65 3.64
N GLU A 630 -4.72 -41.00 4.82
CA GLU A 630 -5.18 -42.17 5.59
C GLU A 630 -6.61 -42.05 6.16
N THR A 631 -7.10 -40.84 6.40
CA THR A 631 -8.39 -40.59 7.08
C THR A 631 -9.21 -39.50 6.40
N LEU A 632 -10.41 -39.86 5.95
CA LEU A 632 -11.42 -38.91 5.48
C LEU A 632 -12.29 -38.43 6.66
N SER A 633 -12.71 -37.17 6.62
CA SER A 633 -13.69 -36.60 7.55
C SER A 633 -14.48 -35.49 6.84
N SER A 634 -15.78 -35.35 7.16
CA SER A 634 -16.69 -34.34 6.61
C SER A 634 -16.07 -32.94 6.59
N ASP A 635 -15.43 -32.58 7.69
CA ASP A 635 -14.96 -31.23 7.97
C ASP A 635 -13.64 -30.92 7.24
N ARG A 636 -12.94 -31.97 6.76
CA ARG A 636 -11.66 -31.87 6.05
C ARG A 636 -11.79 -32.02 4.53
N LEU A 637 -12.97 -32.31 4.00
CA LEU A 637 -13.20 -32.50 2.55
C LEU A 637 -12.70 -31.30 1.72
N ASP A 638 -12.99 -30.06 2.14
CA ASP A 638 -12.50 -28.86 1.44
C ASP A 638 -10.97 -28.70 1.53
N GLN A 639 -10.39 -28.95 2.71
CA GLN A 639 -8.93 -28.89 2.91
C GLN A 639 -8.21 -29.88 1.98
N ILE A 640 -8.68 -31.13 1.95
CA ILE A 640 -8.14 -32.19 1.10
C ILE A 640 -8.35 -31.87 -0.38
N GLN A 641 -9.50 -31.30 -0.76
CA GLN A 641 -9.77 -30.92 -2.15
C GLN A 641 -8.82 -29.83 -2.64
N ILE A 642 -8.46 -28.87 -1.78
CA ILE A 642 -7.47 -27.84 -2.06
C ILE A 642 -6.07 -28.46 -2.19
N GLU A 643 -5.68 -29.33 -1.25
CA GLU A 643 -4.37 -30.00 -1.25
C GLU A 643 -4.13 -30.84 -2.52
N LEU A 644 -5.08 -31.71 -2.88
CA LEU A 644 -4.99 -32.53 -4.10
C LEU A 644 -5.07 -31.69 -5.38
N THR A 645 -5.71 -30.52 -5.34
CA THR A 645 -5.70 -29.57 -6.47
C THR A 645 -4.33 -28.91 -6.62
N ALA A 646 -3.73 -28.44 -5.51
CA ALA A 646 -2.40 -27.83 -5.52
C ALA A 646 -1.31 -28.82 -5.98
N ARG A 647 -1.38 -30.09 -5.53
CA ARG A 647 -0.48 -31.16 -5.95
C ARG A 647 -0.57 -31.44 -7.46
N ARG A 648 -1.78 -31.58 -8.01
CA ARG A 648 -2.02 -31.70 -9.46
C ARG A 648 -1.44 -30.51 -10.24
N GLU A 649 -1.65 -29.28 -9.76
CA GLU A 649 -1.16 -28.06 -10.42
C GLU A 649 0.37 -27.95 -10.36
N GLN A 650 0.99 -28.36 -9.24
CA GLN A 650 2.45 -28.44 -9.10
C GLN A 650 3.05 -29.53 -10.00
N TRP A 651 2.41 -30.70 -10.13
CA TRP A 651 2.83 -31.76 -11.06
C TRP A 651 2.74 -31.27 -12.51
N LEU A 652 1.63 -30.63 -12.90
CA LEU A 652 1.47 -30.07 -14.26
C LEU A 652 2.49 -28.97 -14.57
N ALA A 653 2.82 -28.11 -13.60
CA ALA A 653 3.85 -27.10 -13.74
C ALA A 653 5.24 -27.73 -13.96
N ARG A 654 5.63 -28.72 -13.14
CA ARG A 654 6.89 -29.47 -13.30
C ARG A 654 6.96 -30.26 -14.60
N SER A 655 5.85 -30.87 -15.03
CA SER A 655 5.75 -31.63 -16.27
C SER A 655 5.91 -30.73 -17.51
N LYS A 656 5.36 -29.49 -17.45
CA LYS A 656 5.62 -28.45 -18.45
C LYS A 656 7.07 -27.94 -18.41
N GLU A 657 7.61 -27.67 -17.22
CA GLU A 657 8.99 -27.22 -17.03
C GLU A 657 10.00 -28.23 -17.58
N LYS A 658 9.77 -29.54 -17.33
CA LYS A 658 10.52 -30.63 -17.95
C LYS A 658 10.57 -30.48 -19.47
N LEU A 659 9.41 -30.34 -20.13
CA LEU A 659 9.33 -30.24 -21.59
C LEU A 659 10.03 -28.98 -22.14
N GLU A 660 9.92 -27.85 -21.45
CA GLU A 660 10.60 -26.61 -21.84
C GLU A 660 12.13 -26.70 -21.63
N LEU A 661 12.58 -27.41 -20.59
CA LEU A 661 14.00 -27.72 -20.37
C LEU A 661 14.53 -28.74 -21.40
N GLU A 662 13.76 -29.78 -21.75
CA GLU A 662 14.12 -30.80 -22.75
C GLU A 662 14.35 -30.17 -24.14
N GLN A 663 13.49 -29.22 -24.51
CA GLN A 663 13.62 -28.43 -25.75
C GLN A 663 14.82 -27.45 -25.68
N ALA A 664 15.05 -26.80 -24.54
CA ALA A 664 16.20 -25.90 -24.36
C ALA A 664 17.54 -26.65 -24.37
N VAL A 665 17.62 -27.80 -23.73
CA VAL A 665 18.79 -28.69 -23.69
C VAL A 665 19.11 -29.20 -25.09
N SER A 666 18.13 -29.77 -25.80
CA SER A 666 18.36 -30.30 -27.15
C SER A 666 18.77 -29.21 -28.16
N ALA A 667 18.21 -28.00 -28.06
CA ALA A 667 18.65 -26.86 -28.86
C ALA A 667 20.09 -26.42 -28.52
N LEU A 668 20.44 -26.36 -27.23
CA LEU A 668 21.80 -26.00 -26.77
C LEU A 668 22.85 -27.02 -27.18
N VAL A 669 22.57 -28.34 -27.11
CA VAL A 669 23.48 -29.40 -27.60
C VAL A 669 23.81 -29.19 -29.08
N ILE A 670 22.79 -28.97 -29.92
CA ILE A 670 22.97 -28.71 -31.36
C ILE A 670 23.81 -27.44 -31.59
N GLN A 671 23.61 -26.41 -30.77
CA GLN A 671 24.39 -25.16 -30.84
C GLN A 671 25.85 -25.35 -30.42
N THR A 672 26.12 -26.07 -29.33
CA THR A 672 27.49 -26.35 -28.86
C THR A 672 28.24 -27.25 -29.83
N ASP A 673 27.60 -28.30 -30.36
CA ASP A 673 28.19 -29.21 -31.34
C ASP A 673 28.57 -28.47 -32.65
N TYR A 674 27.69 -27.58 -33.12
CA TYR A 674 27.95 -26.75 -34.31
C TYR A 674 29.10 -25.74 -34.10
N GLN A 675 29.16 -25.10 -32.93
CA GLN A 675 30.29 -24.24 -32.57
C GLN A 675 31.60 -25.02 -32.51
N ASP A 676 31.58 -26.24 -31.97
CA ASP A 676 32.74 -27.11 -31.84
C ASP A 676 33.25 -27.60 -33.23
N GLU A 677 32.36 -27.85 -34.20
CA GLU A 677 32.75 -28.03 -35.61
C GLU A 677 33.34 -26.77 -36.24
N GLN A 678 32.77 -25.58 -35.98
CA GLN A 678 33.35 -24.31 -36.45
C GLN A 678 34.74 -24.06 -35.88
N ILE A 679 34.94 -24.30 -34.59
CA ILE A 679 36.24 -24.20 -33.90
C ILE A 679 37.27 -25.12 -34.56
N LYS A 680 36.94 -26.41 -34.75
CA LYS A 680 37.82 -27.38 -35.43
C LYS A 680 38.22 -26.92 -36.83
N LYS A 681 37.28 -26.35 -37.59
CA LYS A 681 37.53 -25.80 -38.93
C LYS A 681 38.44 -24.56 -38.89
N SER A 682 38.15 -23.59 -38.01
CA SER A 682 38.94 -22.35 -37.90
C SER A 682 40.35 -22.60 -37.33
N VAL A 683 40.52 -23.59 -36.45
CA VAL A 683 41.85 -24.06 -35.99
C VAL A 683 42.63 -24.72 -37.15
N ALA A 684 41.98 -25.54 -37.97
CA ALA A 684 42.62 -26.08 -39.17
C ALA A 684 43.08 -24.96 -40.12
N GLU A 685 42.21 -23.97 -40.38
CA GLU A 685 42.57 -22.77 -41.16
C GLU A 685 43.77 -22.03 -40.56
N MET A 686 43.81 -21.80 -39.25
CA MET A 686 44.96 -21.21 -38.55
C MET A 686 46.26 -21.98 -38.77
N THR A 687 46.24 -23.31 -38.61
CA THR A 687 47.45 -24.12 -38.85
C THR A 687 47.95 -23.96 -40.29
N THR A 688 47.06 -23.91 -41.30
CA THR A 688 47.48 -23.68 -42.69
C THR A 688 48.06 -22.28 -42.95
N LEU A 689 47.59 -21.25 -42.23
CA LEU A 689 48.14 -19.89 -42.32
C LEU A 689 49.51 -19.80 -41.63
N GLN A 690 49.67 -20.43 -40.46
CA GLN A 690 50.95 -20.54 -39.76
C GLN A 690 51.99 -21.28 -40.61
N ASP A 691 51.59 -22.36 -41.28
CA ASP A 691 52.42 -23.12 -42.23
C ASP A 691 52.87 -22.28 -43.45
N GLN A 692 52.00 -21.38 -43.92
CA GLN A 692 52.32 -20.45 -45.02
C GLN A 692 53.29 -19.35 -44.56
N LEU A 693 53.05 -18.77 -43.38
CA LEU A 693 53.96 -17.79 -42.78
C LEU A 693 55.35 -18.40 -42.56
N GLY A 694 55.44 -19.62 -42.01
CA GLY A 694 56.72 -20.32 -41.80
C GLY A 694 57.51 -20.56 -43.09
N LYS A 695 56.82 -20.89 -44.20
CA LYS A 695 57.43 -21.03 -45.54
C LYS A 695 57.95 -19.68 -46.04
N LEU A 696 57.14 -18.62 -45.99
CA LEU A 696 57.54 -17.27 -46.41
C LEU A 696 58.71 -16.72 -45.59
N GLN A 697 58.73 -16.97 -44.27
CA GLN A 697 59.86 -16.60 -43.40
C GLN A 697 61.13 -17.39 -43.75
N SER A 698 61.03 -18.70 -44.02
CA SER A 698 62.18 -19.50 -44.44
C SER A 698 62.76 -19.05 -45.80
N GLU A 699 61.91 -18.60 -46.73
CA GLU A 699 62.35 -17.99 -47.99
C GLU A 699 63.03 -16.62 -47.76
N GLN A 700 62.48 -15.77 -46.89
CA GLN A 700 63.06 -14.48 -46.53
C GLN A 700 64.41 -14.64 -45.81
N ASP A 701 64.52 -15.58 -44.88
CA ASP A 701 65.76 -15.97 -44.21
C ASP A 701 66.83 -16.47 -45.19
N GLY A 702 66.42 -17.26 -46.20
CA GLY A 702 67.32 -17.73 -47.25
C GLY A 702 67.87 -16.58 -48.09
N LEU A 703 67.01 -15.66 -48.53
CA LEU A 703 67.40 -14.46 -49.28
C LEU A 703 68.27 -13.50 -48.45
N ASN A 704 67.98 -13.35 -47.15
CA ASN A 704 68.79 -12.54 -46.23
C ASN A 704 70.21 -13.11 -46.10
N ARG A 705 70.36 -14.43 -46.03
CA ARG A 705 71.68 -15.10 -46.02
C ARG A 705 72.39 -14.93 -47.36
N GLU A 706 71.75 -15.17 -48.50
CA GLU A 706 72.35 -14.92 -49.83
C GLU A 706 72.81 -13.46 -49.97
N ARG A 707 72.05 -12.50 -49.44
CA ARG A 707 72.37 -11.07 -49.47
C ARG A 707 73.53 -10.67 -48.55
N HIS A 708 73.63 -11.26 -47.36
CA HIS A 708 74.73 -11.01 -46.42
C HIS A 708 76.01 -11.71 -46.88
N ASP A 709 75.95 -12.96 -47.35
CA ASP A 709 77.12 -13.70 -47.89
C ASP A 709 77.72 -13.01 -49.13
N LEU A 710 76.88 -12.39 -49.98
CA LEU A 710 77.31 -11.74 -51.22
C LEU A 710 78.04 -10.41 -51.02
N PHE A 711 77.58 -9.58 -50.07
CA PHE A 711 77.98 -8.16 -49.99
C PHE A 711 78.06 -7.61 -48.55
N GLY A 712 77.77 -8.45 -47.54
CA GLY A 712 77.72 -8.09 -46.13
C GLY A 712 76.71 -6.99 -45.83
N ASP A 713 76.90 -6.31 -44.70
CA ASP A 713 76.04 -5.23 -44.21
C ASP A 713 76.29 -3.89 -44.95
N LYS A 714 76.98 -3.91 -46.10
CA LYS A 714 77.20 -2.71 -46.93
C LYS A 714 75.93 -2.31 -47.68
N ASN A 715 75.68 -1.01 -47.74
CA ASN A 715 74.71 -0.40 -48.63
C ASN A 715 75.27 -0.33 -50.08
N PRO A 716 74.60 -0.92 -51.09
CA PRO A 716 75.06 -0.88 -52.48
C PRO A 716 75.20 0.54 -53.05
N ASP A 717 74.36 1.47 -52.61
CA ASP A 717 74.33 2.85 -53.13
C ASP A 717 75.50 3.69 -52.59
N GLU A 718 75.86 3.50 -51.31
CA GLU A 718 76.99 4.18 -50.68
C GLU A 718 78.34 3.70 -51.24
N GLU A 719 78.49 2.41 -51.51
CA GLU A 719 79.73 1.85 -52.05
C GLU A 719 79.93 2.21 -53.53
N GLU A 720 78.87 2.25 -54.35
CA GLU A 720 78.95 2.74 -55.74
C GLU A 720 79.32 4.23 -55.78
N SER A 721 78.71 5.04 -54.89
CA SER A 721 79.04 6.45 -54.72
C SER A 721 80.50 6.66 -54.29
N ARG A 722 80.98 5.92 -53.29
CA ARG A 722 82.38 5.99 -52.81
C ARG A 722 83.38 5.70 -53.93
N LEU A 723 83.15 4.65 -54.73
CA LEU A 723 84.01 4.29 -55.85
C LEU A 723 83.99 5.34 -56.98
N SER A 724 82.83 5.96 -57.25
CA SER A 724 82.72 7.04 -58.23
C SER A 724 83.51 8.29 -57.81
N VAL A 725 83.44 8.68 -56.53
CA VAL A 725 84.19 9.84 -56.00
C VAL A 725 85.70 9.61 -56.04
N ILE A 726 86.16 8.39 -55.71
CA ILE A 726 87.58 8.00 -55.79
C ILE A 726 88.11 8.11 -57.23
N LEU A 727 87.30 7.74 -58.23
CA LEU A 727 87.63 7.91 -59.65
C LEU A 727 87.71 9.38 -60.07
N GLU A 728 86.72 10.20 -59.73
CA GLU A 728 86.74 11.64 -60.03
C GLU A 728 87.99 12.34 -59.48
N VAL A 729 88.44 11.97 -58.28
CA VAL A 729 89.66 12.51 -57.67
C VAL A 729 90.91 12.07 -58.44
N ALA A 730 90.98 10.81 -58.86
CA ALA A 730 92.10 10.31 -59.67
C ALA A 730 92.17 11.00 -61.05
N GLU A 731 91.03 11.22 -61.72
CA GLU A 731 90.99 11.94 -63.00
C GLU A 731 91.38 13.42 -62.86
N LYS A 732 90.94 14.10 -61.79
CA LYS A 732 91.35 15.48 -61.48
C LYS A 732 92.86 15.57 -61.24
N ASN A 733 93.44 14.62 -60.51
CA ASN A 733 94.88 14.55 -60.25
C ASN A 733 95.71 14.30 -61.53
N LEU A 734 95.27 13.39 -62.42
CA LEU A 734 95.94 13.15 -63.69
C LEU A 734 95.90 14.38 -64.61
N ASN A 735 94.76 15.09 -64.67
CA ASN A 735 94.64 16.32 -65.45
C ASN A 735 95.54 17.44 -64.91
N ALA A 736 95.67 17.58 -63.59
CA ALA A 736 96.60 18.53 -62.98
C ALA A 736 98.07 18.18 -63.29
N ALA A 737 98.44 16.90 -63.24
CA ALA A 737 99.78 16.44 -63.59
C ALA A 737 100.13 16.72 -65.07
N HIS A 738 99.19 16.47 -65.99
CA HIS A 738 99.36 16.83 -67.40
C HIS A 738 99.53 18.34 -67.62
N GLN A 739 98.84 19.19 -66.85
CA GLN A 739 99.00 20.65 -66.95
C GLN A 739 100.39 21.10 -66.50
N ALA A 740 100.87 20.60 -65.35
CA ALA A 740 102.22 20.91 -64.85
C ALA A 740 103.33 20.53 -65.85
N LEU A 741 103.28 19.29 -66.36
CA LEU A 741 104.23 18.80 -67.37
C LEU A 741 104.26 19.68 -68.64
N ASN A 742 103.09 20.08 -69.14
CA ASN A 742 103.01 20.97 -70.31
C ASN A 742 103.63 22.35 -70.03
N THR A 743 103.46 22.91 -68.83
CA THR A 743 104.12 24.16 -68.44
C THR A 743 105.65 24.00 -68.35
N ALA A 744 106.13 22.91 -67.73
CA ALA A 744 107.57 22.63 -67.62
C ALA A 744 108.24 22.51 -69.01
N ILE A 745 107.60 21.78 -69.94
CA ILE A 745 108.09 21.62 -71.32
C ILE A 745 108.14 22.99 -72.04
N GLN A 746 107.15 23.86 -71.83
CA GLN A 746 107.13 25.19 -72.45
C GLN A 746 108.24 26.11 -71.92
N GLU A 747 108.49 26.15 -70.61
CA GLU A 747 109.57 27.00 -70.05
C GLU A 747 110.96 26.48 -70.45
N HIS A 748 111.17 25.16 -70.44
CA HIS A 748 112.39 24.54 -70.97
C HIS A 748 112.61 24.91 -72.46
N GLY A 749 111.57 24.87 -73.28
CA GLY A 749 111.63 25.27 -74.69
C GLY A 749 111.97 26.75 -74.90
N LYS A 750 111.39 27.66 -74.12
CA LYS A 750 111.70 29.10 -74.14
C LYS A 750 113.16 29.37 -73.78
N LEU A 751 113.66 28.73 -72.71
CA LEU A 751 115.03 28.90 -72.25
C LEU A 751 116.03 28.44 -73.32
N LYS A 752 115.81 27.26 -73.91
CA LYS A 752 116.67 26.73 -74.98
C LYS A 752 116.71 27.64 -76.21
N HIS A 753 115.56 28.12 -76.68
CA HIS A 753 115.51 29.04 -77.82
C HIS A 753 116.21 30.38 -77.51
N SER A 754 116.17 30.85 -76.26
CA SER A 754 116.86 32.07 -75.84
C SER A 754 118.39 31.92 -75.87
N ILE A 755 118.92 30.74 -75.50
CA ILE A 755 120.36 30.40 -75.62
C ILE A 755 120.77 30.38 -77.09
N GLU A 756 120.02 29.66 -77.94
CA GLU A 756 120.30 29.56 -79.38
C GLU A 756 120.28 30.91 -80.12
N ASN A 757 119.59 31.93 -79.59
CA ASN A 757 119.58 33.27 -80.16
C ASN A 757 120.76 34.11 -79.67
N LEU A 758 121.16 34.01 -78.39
CA LEU A 758 122.35 34.67 -77.86
C LEU A 758 123.64 34.14 -78.51
N GLU A 759 123.72 32.85 -78.82
CA GLU A 759 124.86 32.27 -79.54
C GLU A 759 125.04 32.88 -80.94
N LYS A 760 123.93 33.14 -81.65
CA LYS A 760 123.95 33.75 -82.98
C LYS A 760 124.34 35.23 -82.93
N SER A 761 123.85 36.00 -81.94
CA SER A 761 124.21 37.42 -81.79
C SER A 761 125.66 37.61 -81.36
N LEU A 762 126.17 36.78 -80.43
CA LEU A 762 127.56 36.79 -79.99
C LEU A 762 128.53 36.43 -81.11
N ALA A 763 128.22 35.42 -81.94
CA ALA A 763 129.06 35.06 -83.09
C ALA A 763 129.14 36.21 -84.12
N ALA A 764 128.00 36.84 -84.44
CA ALA A 764 127.96 37.96 -85.37
C ALA A 764 128.73 39.19 -84.84
N ARG A 765 128.52 39.59 -83.58
CA ARG A 765 129.18 40.76 -82.99
C ARG A 765 130.68 40.53 -82.70
N THR A 766 131.12 39.29 -82.47
CA THR A 766 132.56 38.92 -82.43
C THR A 766 133.26 39.29 -83.74
N THR A 767 132.61 38.99 -84.86
CA THR A 767 133.16 39.25 -86.20
C THR A 767 133.31 40.75 -86.46
N GLN A 768 132.29 41.54 -86.08
CA GLN A 768 132.35 43.01 -86.18
C GLN A 768 133.42 43.63 -85.27
N LEU A 769 133.64 43.07 -84.09
CA LEU A 769 134.68 43.53 -83.18
C LEU A 769 136.07 43.36 -83.77
N GLN A 770 136.40 42.20 -84.33
CA GLN A 770 137.72 41.95 -84.92
C GLN A 770 138.06 42.92 -86.07
N GLU A 771 137.08 43.24 -86.92
CA GLU A 771 137.24 44.22 -88.02
C GLU A 771 137.47 45.65 -87.51
N ARG A 772 136.72 46.07 -86.48
CA ARG A 772 136.86 47.41 -85.88
C ARG A 772 138.10 47.55 -84.98
N GLU A 773 138.54 46.50 -84.30
CA GLU A 773 139.78 46.51 -83.53
C GLU A 773 141.00 46.66 -84.47
N GLY A 774 141.02 45.95 -85.61
CA GLY A 774 142.09 46.07 -86.60
C GLY A 774 142.20 47.46 -87.25
N THR A 775 141.07 48.11 -87.51
CA THR A 775 141.05 49.49 -88.05
C THR A 775 141.42 50.55 -87.00
N PHE A 776 141.00 50.38 -85.74
CA PHE A 776 141.41 51.29 -84.67
C PHE A 776 142.91 51.20 -84.34
N LEU A 777 143.47 49.98 -84.31
CA LEU A 777 144.90 49.75 -84.07
C LEU A 777 145.79 50.36 -85.18
N THR A 778 145.33 50.37 -86.44
CA THR A 778 146.06 51.03 -87.54
C THR A 778 145.98 52.56 -87.46
N ARG A 779 144.87 53.13 -86.98
CA ARG A 779 144.74 54.59 -86.70
C ARG A 779 145.62 55.05 -85.54
N LEU A 780 145.68 54.30 -84.43
CA LEU A 780 146.50 54.62 -83.26
C LEU A 780 147.96 54.93 -83.62
N GLY A 781 148.58 54.08 -84.43
CA GLY A 781 149.96 54.24 -84.88
C GLY A 781 150.19 55.46 -85.78
N VAL A 782 149.17 55.94 -86.50
CA VAL A 782 149.26 57.16 -87.33
C VAL A 782 149.22 58.42 -86.47
N SER A 783 148.39 58.46 -85.43
CA SER A 783 148.31 59.60 -84.49
C SER A 783 149.42 59.59 -83.42
N GLY A 784 150.41 58.70 -83.53
CA GLY A 784 151.59 58.65 -82.64
C GLY A 784 151.43 57.87 -81.34
N PHE A 785 150.32 57.15 -81.15
CA PHE A 785 150.10 56.30 -79.98
C PHE A 785 150.55 54.86 -80.25
N VAL A 786 151.37 54.32 -79.35
CA VAL A 786 151.96 52.97 -79.50
C VAL A 786 150.91 51.87 -79.26
N ASP A 787 149.95 52.12 -78.37
CA ASP A 787 148.88 51.21 -77.98
C ASP A 787 147.62 51.96 -77.52
N GLU A 788 146.50 51.22 -77.45
CA GLU A 788 145.23 51.72 -76.92
C GLU A 788 145.35 52.22 -75.47
N ALA A 789 146.26 51.64 -74.68
CA ALA A 789 146.50 52.01 -73.28
C ALA A 789 147.12 53.41 -73.13
N ARG A 790 148.15 53.76 -73.90
CA ARG A 790 148.74 55.11 -73.89
C ARG A 790 147.80 56.16 -74.46
N TYR A 791 147.01 55.80 -75.47
CA TYR A 791 145.95 56.67 -75.97
C TYR A 791 144.92 56.99 -74.86
N VAL A 792 144.39 55.98 -74.16
CA VAL A 792 143.46 56.20 -73.04
C VAL A 792 144.11 56.98 -71.88
N ALA A 793 145.42 56.85 -71.67
CA ALA A 793 146.16 57.64 -70.68
C ALA A 793 146.46 59.10 -71.12
N ALA A 794 146.32 59.41 -72.42
CA ALA A 794 146.48 60.76 -72.98
C ALA A 794 145.15 61.51 -73.17
N CYS A 795 144.01 60.80 -73.15
CA CYS A 795 142.69 61.39 -73.02
C CYS A 795 142.58 62.16 -71.67
N LEU A 796 141.92 63.33 -71.71
CA LEU A 796 141.51 64.10 -70.52
C LEU A 796 140.07 63.78 -70.11
#